data_AF-A0A936G5I0-F1
#
_entry.id   AF-A0A936G5I0-F1
#
_cell.length_a   1.000
_cell.length_b   1.000
_cell.length_c   1.000
_cell.angle_alpha   90.00
_cell.angle_beta   90.00
_cell.angle_gamma   90.00
#
_symmetry.space_group_name_H-M   'P 1'
#
loop_
_entity.id
_entity.type
_entity.pdbx_description
1 polymer ?
#
loop_
_entity_poly.entity_id
_entity_poly.type
_entity_poly.pdbx_seq_one_letter_code
_entity_poly.pdbx_strand_id
1 'polypeptide(L)'
;MTPTESQPTPVPAYSAFETGIYPNLFKDYLGKNDAEIQAKIDEVWNQLFYGDDISERIYYPVGSDMAYILDTGNNDVRSEGMSYGMMIAVQLNKKEEFDRIWKWTKTYMYQTDGGYKGYFAWHCKPDGIQLSANPASDGEEWFIMALMFADGRWGSGEGIYNYRAEAQSILDVALHADELGGDLATNLFDPKTMQVVFVPQLGKNSSFTDPSYHLPHFYQLWALWADKDNQFWAEAAQVSREYLKTTVHPQTGLAPNYSYFDGKPYDDEYNGNFRYDAFRVGANVGMDYVWFRPSQWHVEQSNRLLKFFASQGMDDYKAEYYLTGEPQVAHRSTGLMAMNAVAAVSADREIGEPFVQALWDQAIPTGQYRYYDGLLMMLGLLQVSGNFRIYEPGSAPEGQVFPTPMPEVAGTFAPPIGNTLLLIGQDKKSIDAYFDATVTAPGGLAIDTSLQLNRIKDIDYLAGNYPNSVLSIGVDLKGVIADVADGKVDAKIDALLDALTVYNRPVYLRLGYGFNDPANKYAPDVYVSAWKKFHERIQAKGSMNVALVWQSASCGESPIADWYPGDEFVDWVGASYGECVDDVIRFAREHFKPVMIQTASQGASWDEWFAPFFKFVVDNNDVIRAVIYINADESRIQMSDDIIKNWKAETKRSFWLRGGPDLFGDLGFANE
;
A
#
# COMPACT_ATOMS: atom_id res chain seq x y z
N MET A 1 -31.79 26.88 -28.79
CA MET A 1 -31.36 25.58 -29.35
C MET A 1 -32.36 24.55 -28.88
N THR A 2 -32.99 23.84 -29.80
CA THR A 2 -33.81 22.66 -29.49
C THR A 2 -32.95 21.63 -28.75
N PRO A 3 -33.44 20.96 -27.68
CA PRO A 3 -32.72 19.85 -27.09
C PRO A 3 -32.59 18.78 -28.17
N THR A 4 -31.37 18.42 -28.55
CA THR A 4 -31.11 17.22 -29.33
C THR A 4 -31.70 16.03 -28.57
N GLU A 5 -32.58 15.26 -29.20
CA GLU A 5 -33.10 14.01 -28.65
C GLU A 5 -31.92 13.13 -28.22
N SER A 6 -31.94 12.67 -26.96
CA SER A 6 -30.95 11.75 -26.41
C SER A 6 -30.89 10.49 -27.29
N GLN A 7 -29.76 10.26 -27.94
CA GLN A 7 -29.54 9.03 -28.69
C GLN A 7 -29.30 7.89 -27.68
N PRO A 8 -30.12 6.82 -27.67
CA PRO A 8 -29.86 5.66 -26.83
C PRO A 8 -28.50 5.07 -27.18
N THR A 9 -27.69 4.70 -26.18
CA THR A 9 -26.45 3.96 -26.41
C THR A 9 -26.81 2.60 -27.04
N PRO A 10 -26.28 2.26 -28.23
CA PRO A 10 -26.46 0.92 -28.78
C PRO A 10 -25.86 -0.11 -27.81
N VAL A 11 -26.64 -1.12 -27.44
CA VAL A 11 -26.13 -2.25 -26.64
C VAL A 11 -24.95 -2.87 -27.39
N PRO A 12 -23.75 -2.97 -26.79
CA PRO A 12 -22.57 -3.57 -27.41
C PRO A 12 -22.89 -4.98 -27.90
N ALA A 13 -22.39 -5.31 -29.10
CA ALA A 13 -22.61 -6.63 -29.68
C ALA A 13 -21.80 -7.74 -28.99
N TYR A 14 -20.72 -7.38 -28.28
CA TYR A 14 -19.80 -8.30 -27.62
C TYR A 14 -19.35 -7.74 -26.27
N SER A 15 -19.04 -8.63 -25.32
CA SER A 15 -18.61 -8.25 -23.97
C SER A 15 -17.09 -8.11 -23.83
N ALA A 16 -16.62 -7.56 -22.69
CA ALA A 16 -15.19 -7.49 -22.39
C ALA A 16 -14.56 -8.89 -22.20
N PHE A 17 -15.31 -9.88 -21.72
CA PHE A 17 -14.85 -11.27 -21.66
C PHE A 17 -14.55 -11.84 -23.05
N GLU A 18 -15.38 -11.55 -24.05
CA GLU A 18 -15.20 -12.07 -25.42
C GLU A 18 -14.11 -11.33 -26.19
N THR A 19 -13.96 -10.02 -25.93
CA THR A 19 -13.11 -9.14 -26.76
C THR A 19 -11.77 -8.80 -26.12
N GLY A 20 -11.65 -8.89 -24.79
CA GLY A 20 -10.54 -8.33 -24.02
C GLY A 20 -10.50 -6.80 -23.98
N ILE A 21 -11.52 -6.12 -24.51
CA ILE A 21 -11.59 -4.66 -24.58
C ILE A 21 -12.49 -4.15 -23.45
N TYR A 22 -11.93 -3.31 -22.59
CA TYR A 22 -12.62 -2.72 -21.45
C TYR A 22 -12.92 -1.25 -21.73
N PRO A 23 -14.17 -0.78 -21.57
CA PRO A 23 -14.53 0.63 -21.73
C PRO A 23 -13.73 1.52 -20.78
N ASN A 24 -13.37 2.72 -21.24
CA ASN A 24 -12.69 3.72 -20.42
C ASN A 24 -13.42 5.05 -20.54
N LEU A 25 -14.33 5.30 -19.60
CA LEU A 25 -15.24 6.44 -19.66
C LEU A 25 -14.52 7.76 -19.36
N PHE A 26 -13.43 7.76 -18.59
CA PHE A 26 -12.61 8.97 -18.41
C PHE A 26 -11.98 9.42 -19.73
N LYS A 27 -11.54 8.46 -20.55
CA LYS A 27 -11.01 8.75 -21.88
C LYS A 27 -12.12 9.12 -22.85
N ASP A 28 -13.18 8.30 -22.93
CA ASP A 28 -14.20 8.40 -23.95
C ASP A 28 -15.15 9.58 -23.74
N TYR A 29 -15.44 9.92 -22.47
CA TYR A 29 -16.35 11.01 -22.13
C TYR A 29 -15.59 12.29 -21.81
N LEU A 30 -14.57 12.22 -20.96
CA LEU A 30 -13.89 13.40 -20.43
C LEU A 30 -12.59 13.76 -21.17
N GLY A 31 -12.17 12.95 -22.15
CA GLY A 31 -10.96 13.21 -22.95
C GLY A 31 -9.65 13.07 -22.15
N LYS A 32 -9.65 12.38 -21.01
CA LYS A 32 -8.46 12.14 -20.19
C LYS A 32 -7.52 11.18 -20.89
N ASN A 33 -6.23 11.48 -20.85
CA ASN A 33 -5.22 10.58 -21.37
C ASN A 33 -4.78 9.53 -20.34
N ASP A 34 -4.11 8.48 -20.80
CA ASP A 34 -3.76 7.33 -19.96
C ASP A 34 -2.84 7.73 -18.80
N ALA A 35 -1.98 8.75 -18.94
CA ALA A 35 -1.11 9.23 -17.87
C ALA A 35 -1.87 10.02 -16.80
N GLU A 36 -2.86 10.83 -17.17
CA GLU A 36 -3.74 11.51 -16.20
C GLU A 36 -4.54 10.49 -15.39
N ILE A 37 -5.09 9.48 -16.06
CA ILE A 37 -5.87 8.42 -15.43
C ILE A 37 -5.00 7.61 -14.47
N GLN A 38 -3.81 7.21 -14.91
CA GLN A 38 -2.87 6.48 -14.06
C GLN A 38 -2.43 7.33 -12.86
N ALA A 39 -2.13 8.61 -13.05
CA ALA A 39 -1.77 9.51 -11.94
C ALA A 39 -2.88 9.61 -10.90
N LYS A 40 -4.16 9.72 -11.30
CA LYS A 40 -5.30 9.74 -10.38
C LYS A 40 -5.45 8.42 -9.61
N ILE A 41 -5.25 7.29 -10.29
CA ILE A 41 -5.27 5.96 -9.68
C ILE A 41 -4.14 5.82 -8.65
N ASP A 42 -2.91 6.23 -9.02
CA ASP A 42 -1.74 6.15 -8.16
C ASP A 42 -1.86 7.08 -6.95
N GLU A 43 -2.42 8.29 -7.12
CA GLU A 43 -2.70 9.24 -6.06
C GLU A 43 -3.63 8.64 -4.99
N VAL A 44 -4.75 8.05 -5.41
CA VAL A 44 -5.72 7.41 -4.51
C VAL A 44 -5.16 6.17 -3.85
N TRP A 45 -4.46 5.32 -4.61
CA TRP A 45 -3.75 4.17 -4.05
C TRP A 45 -2.76 4.61 -2.97
N ASN A 46 -1.89 5.57 -3.27
CA ASN A 46 -0.86 6.02 -2.33
C ASN A 46 -1.47 6.61 -1.06
N GLN A 47 -2.53 7.42 -1.16
CA GLN A 47 -3.20 7.96 0.03
C GLN A 47 -3.84 6.85 0.88
N LEU A 48 -4.61 5.95 0.26
CA LEU A 48 -5.33 4.91 1.00
C LEU A 48 -4.40 3.82 1.57
N PHE A 49 -3.27 3.54 0.91
CA PHE A 49 -2.35 2.47 1.33
C PHE A 49 -1.15 2.96 2.13
N TYR A 50 -0.65 4.17 1.87
CA TYR A 50 0.58 4.69 2.50
C TYR A 50 0.48 6.16 2.96
N GLY A 51 -0.71 6.76 2.92
CA GLY A 51 -0.94 8.10 3.46
C GLY A 51 -0.80 8.15 4.99
N ASP A 52 -1.10 9.31 5.56
CA ASP A 52 -1.10 9.55 7.00
C ASP A 52 -1.95 8.52 7.79
N ASP A 53 -1.36 8.01 8.87
CA ASP A 53 -1.91 7.00 9.78
C ASP A 53 -3.27 7.38 10.37
N ILE A 54 -3.48 8.68 10.64
CA ILE A 54 -4.62 9.19 11.39
C ILE A 54 -5.78 9.52 10.45
N SER A 55 -5.47 10.13 9.31
CA SER A 55 -6.46 10.83 8.49
C SER A 55 -6.61 10.31 7.06
N GLU A 56 -5.70 9.48 6.55
CA GLU A 56 -5.66 9.12 5.13
C GLU A 56 -5.67 7.61 4.89
N ARG A 57 -4.67 6.88 5.39
CA ARG A 57 -4.55 5.46 5.07
C ARG A 57 -5.62 4.61 5.75
N ILE A 58 -5.89 3.48 5.14
CA ILE A 58 -6.76 2.40 5.65
C ILE A 58 -6.02 1.06 5.67
N TYR A 59 -4.89 0.93 4.97
CA TYR A 59 -4.01 -0.23 5.01
C TYR A 59 -2.95 -0.06 6.11
N TYR A 60 -2.77 -1.10 6.93
CA TYR A 60 -1.83 -1.08 8.05
C TYR A 60 -0.99 -2.36 8.05
N PRO A 61 0.32 -2.29 7.76
CA PRO A 61 1.25 -3.41 7.91
C PRO A 61 1.30 -3.93 9.35
N VAL A 62 1.43 -5.25 9.49
CA VAL A 62 1.61 -5.95 10.76
C VAL A 62 2.81 -6.87 10.65
N GLY A 63 3.86 -6.57 11.42
CA GLY A 63 5.14 -7.26 11.31
C GLY A 63 5.72 -7.17 9.89
N SER A 64 6.49 -8.17 9.49
CA SER A 64 7.20 -8.15 8.20
C SER A 64 6.39 -8.68 7.02
N ASP A 65 5.25 -9.35 7.23
CA ASP A 65 4.56 -10.06 6.14
C ASP A 65 3.02 -10.16 6.25
N MET A 66 2.39 -9.34 7.11
CA MET A 66 0.94 -9.21 7.17
C MET A 66 0.51 -7.75 7.06
N ALA A 67 -0.77 -7.53 6.77
CA ALA A 67 -1.42 -6.23 6.84
C ALA A 67 -2.93 -6.39 6.95
N TYR A 68 -3.63 -5.39 7.47
CA TYR A 68 -5.09 -5.34 7.45
C TYR A 68 -5.61 -4.04 6.83
N ILE A 69 -6.87 -4.07 6.40
CA ILE A 69 -7.64 -2.90 6.02
C ILE A 69 -8.55 -2.52 7.19
N LEU A 70 -8.36 -1.34 7.77
CA LEU A 70 -9.11 -0.85 8.91
C LEU A 70 -10.39 -0.15 8.48
N ASP A 71 -11.53 -0.62 9.00
CA ASP A 71 -12.72 0.21 9.07
C ASP A 71 -12.52 1.28 10.14
N THR A 72 -12.08 2.46 9.68
CA THR A 72 -11.80 3.62 10.51
C THR A 72 -13.04 4.20 11.19
N GLY A 73 -14.24 3.92 10.67
CA GLY A 73 -15.50 4.37 11.24
C GLY A 73 -15.90 3.53 12.45
N ASN A 74 -15.64 2.22 12.39
CA ASN A 74 -16.03 1.24 13.42
C ASN A 74 -14.85 0.73 14.28
N ASN A 75 -13.62 1.07 13.90
CA ASN A 75 -12.38 0.62 14.53
C ASN A 75 -12.27 -0.92 14.61
N ASP A 76 -12.68 -1.59 13.53
CA ASP A 76 -12.57 -3.03 13.31
C ASP A 76 -12.02 -3.36 11.91
N VAL A 77 -11.62 -4.61 11.70
CA VAL A 77 -11.13 -5.14 10.42
C VAL A 77 -12.19 -6.08 9.90
N ARG A 78 -12.72 -5.83 8.69
CA ARG A 78 -13.88 -6.54 8.14
C ARG A 78 -13.53 -7.41 6.95
N SER A 79 -14.21 -8.55 6.79
CA SER A 79 -14.00 -9.46 5.65
C SER A 79 -14.21 -8.73 4.32
N GLU A 80 -15.23 -7.87 4.24
CA GLU A 80 -15.49 -6.96 3.13
C GLU A 80 -14.27 -6.08 2.78
N GLY A 81 -13.71 -5.38 3.77
CA GLY A 81 -12.55 -4.50 3.55
C GLY A 81 -11.30 -5.25 3.11
N MET A 82 -11.07 -6.41 3.72
CA MET A 82 -9.95 -7.26 3.39
C MET A 82 -10.07 -7.83 1.96
N SER A 83 -11.25 -8.30 1.57
CA SER A 83 -11.49 -8.84 0.24
C SER A 83 -11.45 -7.75 -0.85
N TYR A 84 -11.93 -6.54 -0.56
CA TYR A 84 -11.78 -5.38 -1.44
C TYR A 84 -10.33 -4.96 -1.58
N GLY A 85 -9.57 -4.91 -0.48
CA GLY A 85 -8.15 -4.62 -0.50
C GLY A 85 -7.37 -5.61 -1.37
N MET A 86 -7.67 -6.92 -1.24
CA MET A 86 -7.12 -7.95 -2.12
C MET A 86 -7.51 -7.72 -3.58
N MET A 87 -8.77 -7.43 -3.88
CA MET A 87 -9.20 -7.18 -5.25
C MET A 87 -8.50 -5.95 -5.86
N ILE A 88 -8.43 -4.84 -5.13
CA ILE A 88 -7.73 -3.62 -5.57
C ILE A 88 -6.25 -3.95 -5.83
N ALA A 89 -5.59 -4.63 -4.90
CA ALA A 89 -4.19 -4.98 -5.02
C ALA A 89 -3.92 -5.87 -6.24
N VAL A 90 -4.73 -6.91 -6.48
CA VAL A 90 -4.55 -7.76 -7.66
C VAL A 90 -4.83 -7.01 -8.96
N GLN A 91 -5.81 -6.10 -9.01
CA GLN A 91 -6.10 -5.28 -10.20
C GLN A 91 -4.97 -4.29 -10.52
N LEU A 92 -4.26 -3.81 -9.49
CA LEU A 92 -3.12 -2.89 -9.63
C LEU A 92 -1.75 -3.57 -9.74
N ASN A 93 -1.67 -4.90 -9.76
CA ASN A 93 -0.40 -5.65 -9.74
C ASN A 93 0.42 -5.51 -8.45
N LYS A 94 -0.23 -5.32 -7.30
CA LYS A 94 0.37 -5.07 -5.99
C LYS A 94 0.45 -6.36 -5.17
N LYS A 95 1.34 -7.27 -5.60
CA LYS A 95 1.42 -8.63 -5.04
C LYS A 95 1.78 -8.64 -3.56
N GLU A 96 2.62 -7.71 -3.10
CA GLU A 96 3.01 -7.66 -1.68
C GLU A 96 1.82 -7.39 -0.78
N GLU A 97 1.07 -6.35 -1.11
CA GLU A 97 -0.07 -5.89 -0.35
C GLU A 97 -1.16 -6.96 -0.36
N PHE A 98 -1.37 -7.60 -1.51
CA PHE A 98 -2.26 -8.75 -1.63
C PHE A 98 -1.86 -9.87 -0.67
N ASP A 99 -0.61 -10.32 -0.71
CA ASP A 99 -0.13 -11.44 0.11
C ASP A 99 -0.19 -11.11 1.60
N ARG A 100 0.14 -9.87 1.99
CA ARG A 100 0.05 -9.38 3.37
C ARG A 100 -1.38 -9.37 3.89
N ILE A 101 -2.32 -8.84 3.10
CA ILE A 101 -3.76 -8.82 3.44
C ILE A 101 -4.26 -10.26 3.55
N TRP A 102 -3.95 -11.10 2.57
CA TRP A 102 -4.38 -12.48 2.55
C TRP A 102 -3.82 -13.29 3.72
N LYS A 103 -2.53 -13.13 4.04
CA LYS A 103 -1.92 -13.79 5.18
C LYS A 103 -2.59 -13.37 6.48
N TRP A 104 -2.89 -12.09 6.69
CA TRP A 104 -3.61 -11.65 7.89
C TRP A 104 -5.02 -12.26 7.95
N THR A 105 -5.77 -12.22 6.85
CA THR A 105 -7.11 -12.82 6.71
C THR A 105 -7.08 -14.30 7.09
N LYS A 106 -6.18 -15.08 6.47
CA LYS A 106 -6.09 -16.52 6.72
C LYS A 106 -5.60 -16.84 8.13
N THR A 107 -4.81 -15.96 8.74
CA THR A 107 -4.28 -16.15 10.10
C THR A 107 -5.32 -15.88 11.17
N TYR A 108 -6.10 -14.80 11.03
CA TYR A 108 -6.93 -14.29 12.12
C TYR A 108 -8.44 -14.45 11.89
N MET A 109 -8.90 -14.46 10.63
CA MET A 109 -10.33 -14.50 10.31
C MET A 109 -10.80 -15.91 10.01
N TYR A 110 -9.96 -16.75 9.40
CA TYR A 110 -10.36 -18.08 8.95
C TYR A 110 -10.69 -19.03 10.11
N GLN A 111 -11.85 -19.68 10.03
CA GLN A 111 -12.32 -20.67 10.99
C GLN A 111 -11.79 -22.05 10.63
N THR A 112 -10.73 -22.49 11.31
CA THR A 112 -10.12 -23.81 11.09
C THR A 112 -10.93 -24.95 11.70
N ASP A 113 -11.73 -24.66 12.74
CA ASP A 113 -12.64 -25.57 13.42
C ASP A 113 -13.93 -24.86 13.89
N GLY A 114 -14.77 -25.57 14.63
CA GLY A 114 -16.01 -25.01 15.20
C GLY A 114 -17.19 -24.92 14.22
N GLY A 115 -18.25 -24.23 14.66
CA GLY A 115 -19.55 -24.21 13.98
C GLY A 115 -19.57 -23.49 12.62
N TYR A 116 -18.55 -22.67 12.33
CA TYR A 116 -18.37 -21.95 11.06
C TYR A 116 -17.11 -22.39 10.30
N LYS A 117 -16.62 -23.61 10.58
CA LYS A 117 -15.44 -24.16 9.93
C LYS A 117 -15.47 -23.96 8.41
N GLY A 118 -14.38 -23.42 7.85
CA GLY A 118 -14.24 -23.14 6.42
C GLY A 118 -14.60 -21.71 6.02
N TYR A 119 -15.29 -20.94 6.87
CA TYR A 119 -15.62 -19.54 6.65
C TYR A 119 -14.65 -18.56 7.32
N PHE A 120 -14.84 -17.26 7.10
CA PHE A 120 -14.05 -16.20 7.72
C PHE A 120 -14.92 -15.38 8.68
N ALA A 121 -14.45 -15.13 9.91
CA ALA A 121 -15.07 -14.18 10.82
C ALA A 121 -15.27 -12.82 10.12
N TRP A 122 -16.49 -12.30 10.10
CA TRP A 122 -16.80 -11.09 9.34
C TRP A 122 -16.10 -9.85 9.89
N HIS A 123 -15.75 -9.84 11.18
CA HIS A 123 -14.94 -8.78 11.75
C HIS A 123 -14.05 -9.19 12.93
N CYS A 124 -12.92 -8.51 13.00
CA CYS A 124 -11.88 -8.68 14.01
C CYS A 124 -11.43 -7.32 14.54
N LYS A 125 -10.79 -7.31 15.69
CA LYS A 125 -9.96 -6.17 16.11
C LYS A 125 -8.67 -6.13 15.27
N PRO A 126 -7.98 -4.96 15.22
CA PRO A 126 -6.67 -4.84 14.57
C PRO A 126 -5.60 -5.84 15.08
N ASP A 127 -5.70 -6.28 16.34
CA ASP A 127 -4.81 -7.28 16.93
C ASP A 127 -5.16 -8.74 16.56
N GLY A 128 -6.19 -8.94 15.72
CA GLY A 128 -6.62 -10.25 15.22
C GLY A 128 -7.67 -10.95 16.10
N ILE A 129 -8.11 -10.35 17.22
CA ILE A 129 -9.19 -10.93 18.02
C ILE A 129 -10.50 -10.86 17.25
N GLN A 130 -11.08 -12.03 16.92
CA GLN A 130 -12.41 -12.12 16.32
C GLN A 130 -13.47 -11.53 17.25
N LEU A 131 -14.22 -10.57 16.75
CA LEU A 131 -15.33 -9.95 17.49
C LEU A 131 -16.61 -10.78 17.34
N SER A 132 -16.76 -11.47 16.20
CA SER A 132 -17.82 -12.46 15.93
C SER A 132 -17.26 -13.58 15.05
N ALA A 133 -17.72 -14.82 15.27
CA ALA A 133 -17.24 -15.97 14.50
C ALA A 133 -17.99 -16.19 13.17
N ASN A 134 -19.21 -15.65 13.03
CA ASN A 134 -19.98 -15.81 11.79
C ASN A 134 -19.33 -15.04 10.62
N PRO A 135 -19.55 -15.45 9.38
CA PRO A 135 -19.13 -14.71 8.19
C PRO A 135 -20.13 -13.64 7.75
N ALA A 136 -19.77 -12.92 6.69
CA ALA A 136 -20.61 -12.03 5.92
C ALA A 136 -20.37 -12.36 4.44
N SER A 137 -21.43 -12.78 3.73
CA SER A 137 -21.26 -13.59 2.51
C SER A 137 -20.47 -12.92 1.40
N ASP A 138 -20.58 -11.61 1.25
CA ASP A 138 -19.86 -10.85 0.24
C ASP A 138 -18.35 -10.93 0.42
N GLY A 139 -17.86 -10.97 1.66
CA GLY A 139 -16.45 -11.18 1.97
C GLY A 139 -15.88 -12.39 1.24
N GLU A 140 -16.52 -13.55 1.41
CA GLU A 140 -16.18 -14.81 0.76
C GLU A 140 -16.20 -14.71 -0.78
N GLU A 141 -17.24 -14.11 -1.36
CA GLU A 141 -17.37 -13.99 -2.83
C GLU A 141 -16.22 -13.19 -3.44
N TRP A 142 -15.84 -12.08 -2.80
CA TRP A 142 -14.71 -11.26 -3.24
C TRP A 142 -13.36 -11.93 -2.97
N PHE A 143 -13.21 -12.68 -1.87
CA PHE A 143 -11.99 -13.47 -1.62
C PHE A 143 -11.77 -14.51 -2.73
N ILE A 144 -12.80 -15.29 -3.06
CA ILE A 144 -12.74 -16.30 -4.13
C ILE A 144 -12.25 -15.66 -5.43
N MET A 145 -12.89 -14.55 -5.84
CA MET A 145 -12.58 -13.92 -7.11
C MET A 145 -11.18 -13.28 -7.11
N ALA A 146 -10.79 -12.59 -6.03
CA ALA A 146 -9.48 -11.97 -5.91
C ALA A 146 -8.35 -13.02 -5.95
N LEU A 147 -8.53 -14.18 -5.31
CA LEU A 147 -7.59 -15.30 -5.33
C LEU A 147 -7.48 -15.95 -6.72
N MET A 148 -8.61 -16.15 -7.42
CA MET A 148 -8.58 -16.61 -8.81
C MET A 148 -7.82 -15.65 -9.73
N PHE A 149 -8.03 -14.34 -9.57
CA PHE A 149 -7.27 -13.34 -10.33
C PHE A 149 -5.80 -13.30 -9.93
N ALA A 150 -5.45 -13.55 -8.67
CA ALA A 150 -4.07 -13.62 -8.22
C ALA A 150 -3.35 -14.79 -8.88
N ASP A 151 -4.00 -15.96 -9.00
CA ASP A 151 -3.47 -17.08 -9.79
C ASP A 151 -3.33 -16.73 -11.27
N GLY A 152 -4.34 -16.10 -11.88
CA GLY A 152 -4.26 -15.70 -13.28
C GLY A 152 -3.19 -14.64 -13.57
N ARG A 153 -2.93 -13.75 -12.62
CA ARG A 153 -1.98 -12.65 -12.78
C ARG A 153 -0.56 -13.02 -12.38
N TRP A 154 -0.38 -13.80 -11.31
CA TRP A 154 0.92 -14.08 -10.71
C TRP A 154 1.29 -15.56 -10.64
N GLY A 155 0.33 -16.46 -10.87
CA GLY A 155 0.47 -17.90 -10.64
C GLY A 155 0.39 -18.27 -9.16
N SER A 156 -0.03 -19.49 -8.88
CA SER A 156 -0.09 -20.04 -7.52
C SER A 156 1.30 -20.39 -6.97
N GLY A 157 1.56 -19.97 -5.73
CA GLY A 157 2.70 -20.39 -4.92
C GLY A 157 2.41 -21.63 -4.07
N GLU A 158 3.05 -21.72 -2.90
CA GLU A 158 2.87 -22.81 -1.94
C GLU A 158 2.00 -22.40 -0.73
N GLY A 159 1.45 -23.39 -0.02
CA GLY A 159 0.67 -23.17 1.19
C GLY A 159 -0.53 -22.25 0.95
N ILE A 160 -0.71 -21.24 1.81
CA ILE A 160 -1.79 -20.26 1.67
C ILE A 160 -1.64 -19.39 0.41
N TYR A 161 -0.46 -19.33 -0.22
CA TYR A 161 -0.25 -18.60 -1.46
C TYR A 161 -0.49 -19.45 -2.71
N ASN A 162 -0.96 -20.69 -2.54
CA ASN A 162 -1.60 -21.42 -3.63
C ASN A 162 -3.00 -20.84 -3.84
N TYR A 163 -3.07 -19.67 -4.48
CA TYR A 163 -4.30 -18.87 -4.58
C TYR A 163 -5.43 -19.66 -5.25
N ARG A 164 -5.12 -20.46 -6.27
CA ARG A 164 -6.11 -21.31 -6.91
C ARG A 164 -6.68 -22.34 -5.94
N ALA A 165 -5.83 -23.06 -5.21
CA ALA A 165 -6.30 -24.06 -4.25
C ALA A 165 -7.15 -23.43 -3.13
N GLU A 166 -6.74 -22.26 -2.62
CA GLU A 166 -7.52 -21.53 -1.62
C GLU A 166 -8.88 -21.07 -2.17
N ALA A 167 -8.93 -20.50 -3.39
CA ALA A 167 -10.19 -20.10 -4.01
C ALA A 167 -11.15 -21.28 -4.20
N GLN A 168 -10.63 -22.42 -4.68
CA GLN A 168 -11.43 -23.64 -4.87
C GLN A 168 -11.93 -24.19 -3.52
N SER A 169 -11.11 -24.14 -2.47
CA SER A 169 -11.53 -24.56 -1.14
C SER A 169 -12.67 -23.70 -0.58
N ILE A 170 -12.65 -22.38 -0.81
CA ILE A 170 -13.72 -21.49 -0.34
C ILE A 170 -14.99 -21.70 -1.16
N LEU A 171 -14.88 -21.91 -2.49
CA LEU A 171 -16.01 -22.28 -3.34
C LEU A 171 -16.66 -23.59 -2.93
N ASP A 172 -15.87 -24.57 -2.52
CA ASP A 172 -16.37 -25.84 -2.01
C ASP A 172 -17.21 -25.62 -0.74
N VAL A 173 -16.68 -24.87 0.22
CA VAL A 173 -17.40 -24.47 1.44
C VAL A 173 -18.69 -23.72 1.08
N ALA A 174 -18.67 -22.87 0.05
CA ALA A 174 -19.83 -22.07 -0.34
C ALA A 174 -21.09 -22.91 -0.68
N LEU A 175 -20.93 -24.16 -1.12
CA LEU A 175 -22.03 -25.06 -1.48
C LEU A 175 -22.15 -26.32 -0.62
N HIS A 176 -21.10 -26.67 0.14
CA HIS A 176 -21.03 -27.94 0.89
C HIS A 176 -20.59 -27.72 2.35
N ALA A 177 -20.92 -26.57 2.94
CA ALA A 177 -20.58 -26.26 4.34
C ALA A 177 -21.18 -27.27 5.33
N ASP A 178 -22.34 -27.83 5.01
CA ASP A 178 -23.00 -28.87 5.81
C ASP A 178 -22.20 -30.18 5.90
N GLU A 179 -21.35 -30.47 4.90
CA GLU A 179 -20.46 -31.64 4.90
C GLU A 179 -19.26 -31.48 5.84
N LEU A 180 -18.92 -30.25 6.26
CA LEU A 180 -17.75 -29.96 7.10
C LEU A 180 -17.97 -30.25 8.59
N GLY A 181 -19.20 -30.58 8.98
CA GLY A 181 -19.57 -30.96 10.36
C GLY A 181 -19.74 -29.79 11.32
N GLY A 182 -19.85 -28.55 10.83
CA GLY A 182 -20.22 -27.38 11.63
C GLY A 182 -21.71 -27.41 12.02
N ASP A 183 -22.03 -26.95 13.23
CA ASP A 183 -23.39 -26.95 13.78
C ASP A 183 -24.09 -25.57 13.71
N LEU A 184 -23.38 -24.53 13.25
CA LEU A 184 -23.90 -23.15 13.18
C LEU A 184 -24.01 -22.61 11.75
N ALA A 185 -23.21 -23.11 10.81
CA ALA A 185 -23.20 -22.62 9.44
C ALA A 185 -24.27 -23.28 8.55
N THR A 186 -24.68 -22.56 7.51
CA THR A 186 -25.32 -23.11 6.31
C THR A 186 -24.40 -22.92 5.11
N ASN A 187 -24.83 -23.32 3.92
CA ASN A 187 -24.17 -22.93 2.68
C ASN A 187 -24.26 -21.42 2.46
N LEU A 188 -23.30 -20.88 1.70
CA LEU A 188 -23.22 -19.47 1.29
C LEU A 188 -24.33 -19.15 0.29
N PHE A 189 -24.74 -20.14 -0.50
CA PHE A 189 -25.88 -20.05 -1.40
C PHE A 189 -27.00 -20.98 -0.93
N ASP A 190 -28.22 -20.47 -0.90
CA ASP A 190 -29.39 -21.30 -0.64
C ASP A 190 -29.61 -22.27 -1.81
N PRO A 191 -29.58 -23.60 -1.58
CA PRO A 191 -29.60 -24.58 -2.65
C PRO A 191 -30.96 -24.65 -3.39
N LYS A 192 -32.02 -24.07 -2.83
CA LYS A 192 -33.36 -24.08 -3.45
C LYS A 192 -33.55 -22.92 -4.41
N THR A 193 -33.10 -21.74 -4.01
CA THR A 193 -33.23 -20.50 -4.77
C THR A 193 -32.00 -20.20 -5.62
N MET A 194 -30.85 -20.81 -5.32
CA MET A 194 -29.54 -20.56 -5.94
C MET A 194 -29.08 -19.10 -5.81
N GLN A 195 -29.47 -18.47 -4.70
CA GLN A 195 -29.09 -17.10 -4.36
C GLN A 195 -28.12 -17.13 -3.19
N VAL A 196 -27.15 -16.22 -3.21
CA VAL A 196 -26.33 -15.92 -2.03
C VAL A 196 -27.25 -15.55 -0.87
N VAL A 197 -26.94 -16.01 0.35
CA VAL A 197 -27.69 -15.64 1.54
C VAL A 197 -27.05 -14.44 2.22
N PHE A 198 -27.80 -13.70 3.05
CA PHE A 198 -27.21 -12.56 3.77
C PHE A 198 -26.07 -12.99 4.71
N VAL A 199 -26.32 -14.00 5.55
CA VAL A 199 -25.27 -14.65 6.35
C VAL A 199 -25.51 -16.17 6.32
N PRO A 200 -24.49 -17.00 6.04
CA PRO A 200 -24.60 -18.45 6.08
C PRO A 200 -24.58 -18.98 7.52
N GLN A 201 -25.55 -18.51 8.30
CA GLN A 201 -25.80 -18.88 9.68
C GLN A 201 -27.16 -19.54 9.78
N LEU A 202 -27.18 -20.73 10.38
CA LEU A 202 -28.38 -21.51 10.61
C LEU A 202 -29.46 -20.65 11.30
N GLY A 203 -30.57 -20.43 10.60
CA GLY A 203 -31.73 -19.72 11.12
C GLY A 203 -32.18 -18.59 10.23
N LYS A 204 -32.52 -17.44 10.84
CA LYS A 204 -33.15 -16.31 10.14
C LYS A 204 -32.22 -15.66 9.11
N ASN A 205 -30.93 -15.58 9.40
CA ASN A 205 -30.00 -14.80 8.55
C ASN A 205 -29.64 -15.50 7.25
N SER A 206 -29.84 -16.83 7.16
CA SER A 206 -29.69 -17.60 5.92
C SER A 206 -31.01 -17.71 5.13
N SER A 207 -32.10 -17.07 5.57
CA SER A 207 -33.43 -17.20 4.93
C SER A 207 -33.81 -16.00 4.05
N PHE A 208 -32.86 -15.09 3.80
CA PHE A 208 -33.01 -13.92 2.94
C PHE A 208 -31.63 -13.54 2.38
N THR A 209 -31.59 -12.50 1.54
CA THR A 209 -30.38 -12.05 0.83
C THR A 209 -30.21 -10.53 0.91
N ASP A 210 -29.09 -10.04 0.39
CA ASP A 210 -28.76 -8.65 0.19
C ASP A 210 -28.52 -8.40 -1.31
N PRO A 211 -29.28 -7.51 -1.99
CA PRO A 211 -29.07 -7.21 -3.41
C PRO A 211 -27.64 -6.87 -3.82
N SER A 212 -26.86 -6.25 -2.94
CA SER A 212 -25.49 -5.86 -3.20
C SER A 212 -24.51 -7.03 -3.23
N TYR A 213 -24.90 -8.19 -2.70
CA TYR A 213 -24.08 -9.42 -2.71
C TYR A 213 -24.26 -10.18 -4.02
N HIS A 214 -25.28 -9.87 -4.83
CA HIS A 214 -25.49 -10.53 -6.11
C HIS A 214 -24.46 -10.06 -7.16
N LEU A 215 -23.48 -10.91 -7.41
CA LEU A 215 -22.35 -10.70 -8.34
C LEU A 215 -22.41 -11.69 -9.51
N PRO A 216 -23.43 -11.63 -10.39
CA PRO A 216 -23.62 -12.61 -11.47
C PRO A 216 -22.42 -12.70 -12.42
N HIS A 217 -21.63 -11.63 -12.53
CA HIS A 217 -20.40 -11.62 -13.31
C HIS A 217 -19.28 -12.45 -12.68
N PHE A 218 -19.21 -12.58 -11.35
CA PHE A 218 -18.29 -13.52 -10.69
C PHE A 218 -18.79 -14.96 -10.83
N TYR A 219 -20.09 -15.19 -10.64
CA TYR A 219 -20.66 -16.54 -10.75
C TYR A 219 -20.50 -17.11 -12.17
N GLN A 220 -20.58 -16.24 -13.18
CA GLN A 220 -20.29 -16.60 -14.56
C GLN A 220 -18.84 -17.08 -14.77
N LEU A 221 -17.88 -16.49 -14.05
CA LEU A 221 -16.49 -16.93 -14.04
C LEU A 221 -16.29 -18.22 -13.24
N TRP A 222 -16.97 -18.36 -12.10
CA TRP A 222 -16.92 -19.61 -11.32
C TRP A 222 -17.52 -20.78 -12.08
N ALA A 223 -18.54 -20.55 -12.90
CA ALA A 223 -19.06 -21.57 -13.81
C ALA A 223 -18.00 -22.10 -14.80
N LEU A 224 -17.01 -21.28 -15.15
CA LEU A 224 -15.92 -21.69 -16.05
C LEU A 224 -14.75 -22.31 -15.29
N TRP A 225 -14.45 -21.81 -14.10
CA TRP A 225 -13.16 -22.06 -13.43
C TRP A 225 -13.24 -22.84 -12.13
N ALA A 226 -14.42 -23.05 -11.57
CA ALA A 226 -14.58 -23.96 -10.43
C ALA A 226 -14.19 -25.40 -10.85
N ASP A 227 -13.55 -26.14 -9.95
CA ASP A 227 -13.18 -27.54 -10.20
C ASP A 227 -14.41 -28.47 -10.17
N LYS A 228 -15.50 -28.04 -9.53
CA LYS A 228 -16.81 -28.72 -9.47
C LYS A 228 -17.96 -27.72 -9.36
N ASP A 229 -19.19 -28.23 -9.47
CA ASP A 229 -20.45 -27.47 -9.34
C ASP A 229 -20.63 -26.34 -10.37
N ASN A 230 -19.91 -26.40 -11.48
CA ASN A 230 -19.94 -25.42 -12.57
C ASN A 230 -21.36 -25.10 -13.07
N GLN A 231 -22.23 -26.12 -13.14
CA GLN A 231 -23.63 -25.94 -13.53
C GLN A 231 -24.40 -25.08 -12.51
N PHE A 232 -24.19 -25.30 -11.20
CA PHE A 232 -24.81 -24.49 -10.17
C PHE A 232 -24.43 -23.02 -10.33
N TRP A 233 -23.14 -22.72 -10.54
CA TRP A 233 -22.67 -21.34 -10.72
C TRP A 233 -23.25 -20.68 -11.97
N ALA A 234 -23.39 -21.42 -13.07
CA ALA A 234 -24.05 -20.92 -14.28
C ALA A 234 -25.52 -20.58 -14.01
N GLU A 235 -26.23 -21.41 -13.25
CA GLU A 235 -27.62 -21.19 -12.87
C GLU A 235 -27.75 -20.03 -11.85
N ALA A 236 -26.88 -19.94 -10.85
CA ALA A 236 -26.82 -18.85 -9.88
C ALA A 236 -26.56 -17.48 -10.53
N ALA A 237 -25.72 -17.43 -11.57
CA ALA A 237 -25.52 -16.24 -12.40
C ALA A 237 -26.82 -15.81 -13.08
N GLN A 238 -27.58 -16.75 -13.65
CA GLN A 238 -28.86 -16.47 -14.28
C GLN A 238 -29.92 -16.04 -13.27
N VAL A 239 -30.01 -16.73 -12.13
CA VAL A 239 -30.95 -16.41 -11.04
C VAL A 239 -30.71 -15.00 -10.52
N SER A 240 -29.46 -14.64 -10.24
CA SER A 240 -29.11 -13.32 -9.71
C SER A 240 -29.46 -12.20 -10.69
N ARG A 241 -29.25 -12.41 -11.98
CA ARG A 241 -29.67 -11.45 -13.02
C ARG A 241 -31.19 -11.28 -13.09
N GLU A 242 -31.99 -12.32 -12.84
CA GLU A 242 -33.45 -12.19 -12.81
C GLU A 242 -33.93 -11.55 -11.50
N TYR A 243 -33.33 -11.92 -10.37
CA TYR A 243 -33.62 -11.36 -9.05
C TYR A 243 -33.32 -9.86 -8.97
N LEU A 244 -32.21 -9.39 -9.56
CA LEU A 244 -31.90 -7.96 -9.59
C LEU A 244 -32.99 -7.13 -10.27
N LYS A 245 -33.78 -7.71 -11.19
CA LYS A 245 -34.94 -7.05 -11.82
C LYS A 245 -36.13 -6.93 -10.89
N THR A 246 -36.26 -7.82 -9.91
CA THR A 246 -37.40 -7.86 -8.99
C THR A 246 -37.19 -7.02 -7.74
N THR A 247 -35.94 -6.85 -7.29
CA THR A 247 -35.62 -6.10 -6.05
C THR A 247 -35.48 -4.58 -6.25
N VAL A 248 -35.10 -4.12 -7.45
CA VAL A 248 -34.97 -2.69 -7.73
C VAL A 248 -36.33 -2.01 -7.91
N HIS A 249 -36.49 -0.82 -7.33
CA HIS A 249 -37.72 -0.06 -7.42
C HIS A 249 -37.98 0.41 -8.87
N PRO A 250 -39.17 0.18 -9.45
CA PRO A 250 -39.41 0.35 -10.88
C PRO A 250 -39.41 1.80 -11.36
N GLN A 251 -39.47 2.79 -10.45
CA GLN A 251 -39.44 4.21 -10.81
C GLN A 251 -38.08 4.87 -10.55
N THR A 252 -37.46 4.57 -9.40
CA THR A 252 -36.22 5.22 -8.95
C THR A 252 -34.98 4.40 -9.30
N GLY A 253 -35.13 3.09 -9.52
CA GLY A 253 -34.00 2.17 -9.72
C GLY A 253 -33.27 1.80 -8.43
N LEU A 254 -33.68 2.33 -7.28
CA LEU A 254 -33.06 2.03 -5.98
C LEU A 254 -33.34 0.59 -5.54
N ALA A 255 -32.34 -0.09 -5.00
CA ALA A 255 -32.50 -1.37 -4.30
C ALA A 255 -32.55 -1.16 -2.78
N PRO A 256 -33.19 -2.05 -2.01
CA PRO A 256 -33.03 -2.07 -0.56
C PRO A 256 -31.65 -2.57 -0.15
N ASN A 257 -31.24 -2.31 1.10
CA ASN A 257 -30.11 -2.98 1.73
C ASN A 257 -30.35 -4.49 1.77
N TYR A 258 -31.45 -4.95 2.36
CA TYR A 258 -31.79 -6.38 2.42
C TYR A 258 -33.12 -6.66 1.72
N SER A 259 -33.26 -7.87 1.16
CA SER A 259 -34.53 -8.36 0.63
C SER A 259 -34.69 -9.86 0.78
N TYR A 260 -35.94 -10.32 0.74
CA TYR A 260 -36.23 -11.74 0.61
C TYR A 260 -35.83 -12.24 -0.78
N PHE A 261 -35.64 -13.55 -0.95
CA PHE A 261 -35.26 -14.18 -2.22
C PHE A 261 -36.26 -13.91 -3.38
N ASP A 262 -37.48 -13.48 -3.10
CA ASP A 262 -38.46 -13.08 -4.12
C ASP A 262 -38.30 -11.61 -4.59
N GLY A 263 -37.34 -10.88 -4.02
CA GLY A 263 -37.03 -9.48 -4.32
C GLY A 263 -37.81 -8.47 -3.48
N LYS A 264 -38.73 -8.89 -2.59
CA LYS A 264 -39.40 -7.93 -1.71
C LYS A 264 -38.40 -7.36 -0.70
N PRO A 265 -38.39 -6.03 -0.46
CA PRO A 265 -37.60 -5.43 0.59
C PRO A 265 -37.83 -6.12 1.92
N TYR A 266 -36.76 -6.25 2.71
CA TYR A 266 -36.85 -6.85 4.02
C TYR A 266 -37.77 -6.01 4.93
N ASP A 267 -38.60 -6.69 5.73
CA ASP A 267 -39.67 -6.05 6.49
C ASP A 267 -39.16 -5.41 7.79
N ASP A 268 -38.26 -4.42 7.64
CA ASP A 268 -37.88 -3.50 8.70
C ASP A 268 -37.53 -2.10 8.15
N GLU A 269 -37.67 -1.08 9.00
CA GLU A 269 -37.51 0.33 8.61
C GLU A 269 -36.07 0.70 8.22
N TYR A 270 -35.08 -0.11 8.61
CA TYR A 270 -33.66 0.17 8.39
C TYR A 270 -33.18 -0.46 7.08
N ASN A 271 -33.40 -1.76 6.90
CA ASN A 271 -32.83 -2.57 5.84
C ASN A 271 -33.71 -2.67 4.59
N GLY A 272 -35.01 -2.38 4.71
CA GLY A 272 -35.93 -2.34 3.56
C GLY A 272 -35.77 -1.12 2.64
N ASN A 273 -34.75 -0.28 2.87
CA ASN A 273 -34.52 1.00 2.19
C ASN A 273 -33.12 1.07 1.56
N PHE A 274 -32.89 2.08 0.71
CA PHE A 274 -31.61 2.29 0.04
C PHE A 274 -30.60 2.95 0.98
N ARG A 275 -29.56 2.21 1.35
CA ARG A 275 -28.48 2.67 2.25
C ARG A 275 -27.13 2.11 1.79
N TYR A 276 -26.15 2.06 2.69
CA TYR A 276 -24.73 1.83 2.36
C TYR A 276 -24.51 0.59 1.48
N ASP A 277 -25.02 -0.59 1.86
CA ASP A 277 -24.89 -1.80 1.05
C ASP A 277 -25.43 -1.62 -0.36
N ALA A 278 -26.63 -1.04 -0.48
CA ALA A 278 -27.33 -0.85 -1.73
C ALA A 278 -26.61 0.06 -2.74
N PHE A 279 -25.59 0.83 -2.31
CA PHE A 279 -24.78 1.67 -3.22
C PHE A 279 -24.15 0.82 -4.32
N ARG A 280 -23.71 -0.40 -3.97
CA ARG A 280 -22.96 -1.30 -4.87
C ARG A 280 -23.84 -1.94 -5.94
N VAL A 281 -25.18 -1.95 -5.79
CA VAL A 281 -26.08 -2.64 -6.72
C VAL A 281 -25.97 -2.08 -8.15
N GLY A 282 -25.95 -0.75 -8.29
CA GLY A 282 -25.78 -0.10 -9.60
C GLY A 282 -24.43 -0.44 -10.25
N ALA A 283 -23.37 -0.50 -9.45
CA ALA A 283 -22.04 -0.89 -9.90
C ALA A 283 -22.00 -2.36 -10.35
N ASN A 284 -22.61 -3.27 -9.60
CA ASN A 284 -22.67 -4.70 -9.95
C ASN A 284 -23.44 -4.94 -11.26
N VAL A 285 -24.54 -4.22 -11.48
CA VAL A 285 -25.30 -4.20 -12.74
C VAL A 285 -24.41 -3.68 -13.89
N GLY A 286 -23.68 -2.59 -13.66
CA GLY A 286 -22.72 -2.06 -14.64
C GLY A 286 -21.62 -3.06 -15.00
N MET A 287 -21.04 -3.74 -14.01
CA MET A 287 -19.97 -4.71 -14.25
C MET A 287 -20.44 -5.97 -14.97
N ASP A 288 -21.64 -6.49 -14.68
CA ASP A 288 -22.21 -7.62 -15.44
C ASP A 288 -22.50 -7.25 -16.90
N TYR A 289 -22.93 -6.00 -17.14
CA TYR A 289 -23.09 -5.46 -18.49
C TYR A 289 -21.76 -5.43 -19.25
N VAL A 290 -20.68 -4.93 -18.64
CA VAL A 290 -19.36 -4.82 -19.29
C VAL A 290 -18.76 -6.20 -19.54
N TRP A 291 -18.76 -7.09 -18.54
CA TRP A 291 -18.02 -8.35 -18.63
C TRP A 291 -18.74 -9.41 -19.45
N PHE A 292 -20.08 -9.53 -19.40
CA PHE A 292 -20.75 -10.70 -19.99
C PHE A 292 -22.02 -10.40 -20.76
N ARG A 293 -22.96 -9.68 -20.17
CA ARG A 293 -24.35 -9.71 -20.65
C ARG A 293 -24.89 -8.32 -20.96
N PRO A 294 -24.28 -7.59 -21.90
CA PRO A 294 -24.83 -6.32 -22.32
C PRO A 294 -26.27 -6.54 -22.79
N SER A 295 -27.22 -5.82 -22.17
CA SER A 295 -28.64 -5.99 -22.43
C SER A 295 -29.38 -4.69 -22.22
N GLN A 296 -30.53 -4.55 -22.90
CA GLN A 296 -31.36 -3.36 -22.78
C GLN A 296 -31.79 -3.07 -21.34
N TRP A 297 -32.03 -4.12 -20.53
CA TRP A 297 -32.43 -3.93 -19.14
C TRP A 297 -31.34 -3.27 -18.29
N HIS A 298 -30.06 -3.62 -18.50
CA HIS A 298 -28.96 -2.95 -17.78
C HIS A 298 -28.94 -1.45 -18.10
N VAL A 299 -29.09 -1.09 -19.37
CA VAL A 299 -29.14 0.31 -19.83
C VAL A 299 -30.33 1.02 -19.18
N GLU A 300 -31.52 0.43 -19.23
CA GLU A 300 -32.73 1.00 -18.63
C GLU A 300 -32.62 1.17 -17.12
N GLN A 301 -32.05 0.19 -16.42
CA GLN A 301 -31.88 0.22 -14.98
C GLN A 301 -30.87 1.28 -14.55
N SER A 302 -29.70 1.34 -15.18
CA SER A 302 -28.68 2.36 -14.89
C SER A 302 -29.19 3.76 -15.25
N ASN A 303 -29.87 3.92 -16.38
CA ASN A 303 -30.52 5.17 -16.74
C ASN A 303 -31.55 5.62 -15.69
N ARG A 304 -32.37 4.69 -15.18
CA ARG A 304 -33.39 4.99 -14.16
C ARG A 304 -32.74 5.45 -12.85
N LEU A 305 -31.74 4.71 -12.37
CA LEU A 305 -30.99 5.04 -11.17
C LEU A 305 -30.31 6.40 -11.26
N LEU A 306 -29.58 6.65 -12.35
CA LEU A 306 -28.83 7.89 -12.53
C LEU A 306 -29.75 9.09 -12.79
N LYS A 307 -30.87 8.92 -13.51
CA LYS A 307 -31.90 9.97 -13.62
C LYS A 307 -32.51 10.31 -12.26
N PHE A 308 -32.72 9.32 -11.40
CA PHE A 308 -33.20 9.56 -10.04
C PHE A 308 -32.19 10.43 -9.27
N PHE A 309 -30.92 10.04 -9.17
CA PHE A 309 -29.93 10.85 -8.44
C PHE A 309 -29.72 12.24 -9.05
N ALA A 310 -29.72 12.36 -10.39
CA ALA A 310 -29.66 13.65 -11.05
C ALA A 310 -30.86 14.55 -10.68
N SER A 311 -32.06 13.97 -10.53
CA SER A 311 -33.27 14.69 -10.10
C SER A 311 -33.19 15.19 -8.64
N GLN A 312 -32.35 14.57 -7.82
CA GLN A 312 -32.08 14.99 -6.44
C GLN A 312 -31.02 16.12 -6.37
N GLY A 313 -30.39 16.46 -7.50
CA GLY A 313 -29.30 17.43 -7.61
C GLY A 313 -27.92 16.78 -7.49
N MET A 314 -27.07 16.96 -8.50
CA MET A 314 -25.73 16.34 -8.58
C MET A 314 -24.83 16.72 -7.39
N ASP A 315 -25.00 17.91 -6.83
CA ASP A 315 -24.24 18.40 -5.68
C ASP A 315 -24.98 18.24 -4.34
N ASP A 316 -26.20 17.69 -4.35
CA ASP A 316 -27.10 17.69 -3.20
C ASP A 316 -27.61 16.32 -2.78
N TYR A 317 -27.60 15.32 -3.67
CA TYR A 317 -28.16 13.99 -3.36
C TYR A 317 -27.49 13.34 -2.15
N LYS A 318 -28.32 12.67 -1.35
CA LYS A 318 -28.02 12.18 0.00
C LYS A 318 -27.52 10.74 -0.02
N ALA A 319 -26.99 10.30 1.11
CA ALA A 319 -26.50 8.93 1.24
C ALA A 319 -27.65 7.91 1.34
N GLU A 320 -28.84 8.27 1.83
CA GLU A 320 -29.86 7.27 2.17
C GLU A 320 -31.27 7.74 1.76
N TYR A 321 -32.07 6.80 1.27
CA TYR A 321 -33.37 7.07 0.67
C TYR A 321 -34.39 5.97 0.98
N TYR A 322 -35.65 6.36 1.18
CA TYR A 322 -36.76 5.44 0.94
C TYR A 322 -36.72 5.01 -0.53
N LEU A 323 -37.15 3.77 -0.84
CA LEU A 323 -37.14 3.30 -2.23
C LEU A 323 -38.01 4.16 -3.17
N THR A 324 -39.02 4.84 -2.61
CA THR A 324 -39.88 5.82 -3.29
C THR A 324 -39.17 7.13 -3.63
N GLY A 325 -38.00 7.40 -3.05
CA GLY A 325 -37.10 8.49 -3.44
C GLY A 325 -36.93 9.61 -2.42
N GLU A 326 -37.60 9.56 -1.27
CA GLU A 326 -37.47 10.56 -0.22
C GLU A 326 -36.17 10.36 0.59
N PRO A 327 -35.36 11.41 0.83
CA PRO A 327 -34.11 11.28 1.57
C PRO A 327 -34.37 10.98 3.04
N GLN A 328 -33.54 10.10 3.63
CA GLN A 328 -33.62 9.73 5.04
C GLN A 328 -32.57 10.44 5.90
N VAL A 329 -31.52 10.99 5.28
CA VAL A 329 -30.40 11.65 5.96
C VAL A 329 -30.03 12.96 5.27
N ALA A 330 -29.28 13.80 5.98
CA ALA A 330 -28.85 15.11 5.49
C ALA A 330 -27.46 15.09 4.81
N HIS A 331 -26.64 14.08 5.09
CA HIS A 331 -25.28 13.95 4.55
C HIS A 331 -25.24 13.26 3.18
N ARG A 332 -24.12 13.44 2.49
CA ARG A 332 -23.76 12.79 1.23
C ARG A 332 -22.72 11.69 1.51
N SER A 333 -22.49 10.79 0.56
CA SER A 333 -21.39 9.81 0.61
C SER A 333 -20.62 9.86 -0.70
N THR A 334 -19.30 9.94 -0.59
CA THR A 334 -18.40 9.89 -1.75
C THR A 334 -18.29 8.48 -2.33
N GLY A 335 -18.57 7.44 -1.54
CA GLY A 335 -18.70 6.06 -2.02
C GLY A 335 -19.92 5.88 -2.92
N LEU A 336 -21.07 6.46 -2.57
CA LEU A 336 -22.26 6.47 -3.44
C LEU A 336 -21.98 7.18 -4.78
N MET A 337 -21.27 8.32 -4.74
CA MET A 337 -20.86 9.04 -5.94
C MET A 337 -20.02 8.14 -6.86
N ALA A 338 -19.05 7.42 -6.30
CA ALA A 338 -18.23 6.47 -7.04
C ALA A 338 -19.04 5.33 -7.67
N MET A 339 -19.95 4.70 -6.91
CA MET A 339 -20.77 3.60 -7.44
C MET A 339 -21.77 4.05 -8.52
N ASN A 340 -22.29 5.27 -8.43
CA ASN A 340 -23.10 5.86 -9.49
C ASN A 340 -22.28 6.09 -10.78
N ALA A 341 -21.01 6.49 -10.66
CA ALA A 341 -20.12 6.60 -11.81
C ALA A 341 -19.85 5.24 -12.46
N VAL A 342 -19.78 4.15 -11.68
CA VAL A 342 -19.67 2.79 -12.22
C VAL A 342 -20.94 2.38 -12.95
N ALA A 343 -22.13 2.68 -12.43
CA ALA A 343 -23.39 2.40 -13.14
C ALA A 343 -23.44 3.06 -14.53
N ALA A 344 -22.75 4.19 -14.72
CA ALA A 344 -22.66 4.91 -15.98
C ALA A 344 -22.03 4.10 -17.12
N VAL A 345 -21.27 3.03 -16.85
CA VAL A 345 -20.69 2.14 -17.90
C VAL A 345 -21.75 1.48 -18.78
N SER A 346 -22.98 1.39 -18.30
CA SER A 346 -24.13 0.82 -19.01
C SER A 346 -25.20 1.87 -19.35
N ALA A 347 -25.06 3.11 -18.90
CA ALA A 347 -26.05 4.16 -19.13
C ALA A 347 -25.88 4.84 -20.50
N ASP A 348 -26.90 5.59 -20.91
CA ASP A 348 -26.74 6.52 -22.03
C ASP A 348 -25.74 7.61 -21.64
N ARG A 349 -24.84 7.96 -22.55
CA ARG A 349 -23.76 8.92 -22.28
C ARG A 349 -24.28 10.22 -21.65
N GLU A 350 -25.36 10.79 -22.18
CA GLU A 350 -25.93 12.06 -21.68
C GLU A 350 -26.42 11.98 -20.22
N ILE A 351 -26.75 10.77 -19.75
CA ILE A 351 -27.18 10.52 -18.37
C ILE A 351 -25.98 10.19 -17.49
N GLY A 352 -25.03 9.39 -18.01
CA GLY A 352 -23.89 8.87 -17.26
C GLY A 352 -22.71 9.83 -17.11
N GLU A 353 -22.41 10.62 -18.15
CA GLU A 353 -21.24 11.52 -18.20
C GLU A 353 -21.12 12.48 -16.99
N PRO A 354 -22.21 13.09 -16.47
CA PRO A 354 -22.14 13.90 -15.25
C PRO A 354 -21.63 13.14 -14.02
N PHE A 355 -21.94 11.85 -13.89
CA PHE A 355 -21.48 11.02 -12.76
C PHE A 355 -20.01 10.61 -12.93
N VAL A 356 -19.58 10.33 -14.16
CA VAL A 356 -18.16 10.08 -14.49
C VAL A 356 -17.32 11.33 -14.17
N GLN A 357 -17.80 12.51 -14.54
CA GLN A 357 -17.16 13.79 -14.19
C GLN A 357 -17.12 13.99 -12.66
N ALA A 358 -18.21 13.68 -11.96
CA ALA A 358 -18.26 13.80 -10.50
C ALA A 358 -17.23 12.91 -9.79
N LEU A 359 -17.02 11.67 -10.24
CA LEU A 359 -15.95 10.79 -9.71
C LEU A 359 -14.55 11.35 -10.02
N TRP A 360 -14.34 11.90 -11.23
CA TRP A 360 -13.05 12.49 -11.61
C TRP A 360 -12.67 13.68 -10.72
N ASP A 361 -13.63 14.56 -10.47
CA ASP A 361 -13.44 15.79 -9.67
C ASP A 361 -13.47 15.52 -8.15
N GLN A 362 -13.83 14.31 -7.74
CA GLN A 362 -13.96 13.96 -6.33
C GLN A 362 -12.62 14.08 -5.59
N ALA A 363 -12.67 14.67 -4.40
CA ALA A 363 -11.59 14.65 -3.43
C ALA A 363 -11.46 13.25 -2.82
N ILE A 364 -10.22 12.84 -2.50
CA ILE A 364 -9.95 11.54 -1.89
C ILE A 364 -10.47 11.57 -0.44
N PRO A 365 -11.26 10.58 0.00
CA PRO A 365 -11.80 10.55 1.36
C PRO A 365 -10.71 10.61 2.44
N THR A 366 -10.93 11.46 3.44
CA THR A 366 -10.07 11.62 4.63
C THR A 366 -10.91 11.57 5.91
N GLY A 367 -10.26 11.43 7.06
CA GLY A 367 -10.90 11.46 8.37
C GLY A 367 -11.62 10.16 8.73
N GLN A 368 -12.53 10.21 9.70
CA GLN A 368 -13.07 9.02 10.37
C GLN A 368 -13.80 8.03 9.45
N TYR A 369 -14.50 8.51 8.43
CA TYR A 369 -15.38 7.67 7.59
C TYR A 369 -14.76 7.31 6.22
N ARG A 370 -13.43 7.43 6.10
CA ARG A 370 -12.72 7.26 4.81
C ARG A 370 -12.64 5.81 4.32
N TYR A 371 -12.88 4.82 5.18
CA TYR A 371 -12.80 3.39 4.84
C TYR A 371 -13.73 3.01 3.68
N TYR A 372 -15.04 3.11 3.89
CA TYR A 372 -16.02 2.62 2.92
C TYR A 372 -16.00 3.48 1.65
N ASP A 373 -16.03 4.80 1.83
CA ASP A 373 -15.99 5.75 0.72
C ASP A 373 -14.68 5.65 -0.08
N GLY A 374 -13.54 5.41 0.58
CA GLY A 374 -12.23 5.26 -0.06
C GLY A 374 -12.12 3.97 -0.87
N LEU A 375 -12.54 2.83 -0.31
CA LEU A 375 -12.56 1.56 -1.03
C LEU A 375 -13.47 1.63 -2.26
N LEU A 376 -14.68 2.18 -2.12
CA LEU A 376 -15.61 2.36 -3.23
C LEU A 376 -15.08 3.35 -4.28
N MET A 377 -14.41 4.43 -3.87
CA MET A 377 -13.74 5.34 -4.81
C MET A 377 -12.66 4.63 -5.60
N MET A 378 -11.81 3.84 -4.95
CA MET A 378 -10.73 3.10 -5.62
C MET A 378 -11.26 2.06 -6.59
N LEU A 379 -12.24 1.26 -6.18
CA LEU A 379 -12.94 0.31 -7.07
C LEU A 379 -13.60 1.05 -8.25
N GLY A 380 -14.28 2.16 -7.97
CA GLY A 380 -14.94 2.97 -8.99
C GLY A 380 -13.97 3.52 -10.03
N LEU A 381 -12.80 4.02 -9.61
CA LEU A 381 -11.76 4.47 -10.53
C LEU A 381 -11.29 3.35 -11.45
N LEU A 382 -11.00 2.16 -10.90
CA LEU A 382 -10.56 1.01 -11.69
C LEU A 382 -11.63 0.55 -12.69
N GLN A 383 -12.89 0.51 -12.26
CA GLN A 383 -14.01 0.04 -13.08
C GLN A 383 -14.34 1.04 -14.20
N VAL A 384 -14.39 2.34 -13.90
CA VAL A 384 -14.71 3.40 -14.88
C VAL A 384 -13.56 3.63 -15.88
N SER A 385 -12.31 3.37 -15.48
CA SER A 385 -11.13 3.52 -16.34
C SER A 385 -10.80 2.30 -17.20
N GLY A 386 -11.51 1.18 -17.04
CA GLY A 386 -11.17 -0.08 -17.70
C GLY A 386 -9.91 -0.76 -17.17
N ASN A 387 -9.50 -0.46 -15.92
CA ASN A 387 -8.40 -1.13 -15.22
C ASN A 387 -8.89 -2.24 -14.26
N PHE A 388 -10.20 -2.42 -14.10
CA PHE A 388 -10.81 -3.57 -13.43
C PHE A 388 -11.11 -4.68 -14.45
N ARG A 389 -10.22 -5.67 -14.54
CA ARG A 389 -10.18 -6.67 -15.62
C ARG A 389 -10.30 -8.10 -15.12
N ILE A 390 -10.63 -8.98 -16.06
CA ILE A 390 -10.66 -10.43 -15.87
C ILE A 390 -9.24 -10.97 -16.08
N TYR A 391 -8.72 -11.70 -15.09
CA TYR A 391 -7.45 -12.43 -15.17
C TYR A 391 -7.73 -13.94 -15.07
N GLU A 392 -7.59 -14.67 -16.17
CA GLU A 392 -7.94 -16.10 -16.21
C GLU A 392 -6.97 -16.95 -15.37
N PRO A 393 -7.44 -17.77 -14.41
CA PRO A 393 -6.59 -18.67 -13.64
C PRO A 393 -5.73 -19.58 -14.52
N GLY A 394 -4.48 -19.81 -14.12
CA GLY A 394 -3.51 -20.59 -14.90
C GLY A 394 -2.96 -19.90 -16.16
N SER A 395 -3.31 -18.64 -16.43
CA SER A 395 -2.77 -17.88 -17.57
C SER A 395 -1.47 -17.11 -17.27
N ALA A 396 -1.00 -17.14 -16.01
CA ALA A 396 0.27 -16.52 -15.63
C ALA A 396 1.42 -17.09 -16.49
N PRO A 397 2.31 -16.25 -17.06
CA PRO A 397 3.42 -16.72 -17.87
C PRO A 397 4.27 -17.76 -17.13
N GLU A 398 4.40 -18.97 -17.69
CA GLU A 398 5.17 -20.07 -17.08
C GLU A 398 6.58 -19.60 -16.68
N GLY A 399 6.91 -19.72 -15.39
CA GLY A 399 8.24 -19.40 -14.86
C GLY A 399 8.45 -17.94 -14.46
N GLN A 400 7.45 -17.06 -14.53
CA GLN A 400 7.52 -15.73 -13.92
C GLN A 400 7.04 -15.77 -12.46
N VAL A 401 8.00 -15.82 -11.53
CA VAL A 401 7.78 -15.21 -10.21
C VAL A 401 7.76 -13.71 -10.48
N PHE A 402 6.57 -13.11 -10.49
CA PHE A 402 6.49 -11.66 -10.57
C PHE A 402 7.16 -11.09 -9.32
N PRO A 403 8.19 -10.24 -9.48
CA PRO A 403 8.77 -9.57 -8.34
C PRO A 403 7.64 -8.82 -7.66
N THR A 404 7.39 -9.16 -6.41
CA THR A 404 6.75 -8.28 -5.45
C THR A 404 7.32 -6.88 -5.67
N PRO A 405 6.52 -5.87 -6.05
CA PRO A 405 7.03 -4.50 -6.06
C PRO A 405 7.43 -4.20 -4.62
N MET A 406 8.73 -4.23 -4.32
CA MET A 406 9.20 -3.82 -3.01
C MET A 406 8.75 -2.35 -2.86
N PRO A 407 8.05 -1.99 -1.77
CA PRO A 407 7.70 -0.60 -1.54
C PRO A 407 8.98 0.25 -1.63
N GLU A 408 8.83 1.46 -2.16
CA GLU A 408 9.98 2.33 -2.36
C GLU A 408 10.66 2.55 -1.01
N VAL A 409 11.93 2.14 -0.92
CA VAL A 409 12.78 2.42 0.23
C VAL A 409 13.00 3.93 0.26
N ALA A 410 12.13 4.62 0.99
CA ALA A 410 12.12 6.06 1.18
C ALA A 410 12.67 6.40 2.56
N GLY A 411 13.60 7.34 2.61
CA GLY A 411 14.09 7.92 3.86
C GLY A 411 14.50 9.36 3.64
N THR A 412 14.52 10.14 4.71
CA THR A 412 14.87 11.57 4.67
C THR A 412 16.22 11.76 3.98
N PHE A 413 16.22 12.46 2.84
CA PHE A 413 17.39 12.68 1.96
C PHE A 413 17.96 11.43 1.28
N ALA A 414 17.17 10.40 1.01
CA ALA A 414 17.62 9.24 0.23
C ALA A 414 17.67 9.55 -1.28
N PRO A 415 18.79 9.29 -1.97
CA PRO A 415 18.82 9.25 -3.44
C PRO A 415 17.74 8.32 -4.00
N PRO A 416 17.29 8.47 -5.26
CA PRO A 416 16.40 7.49 -5.91
C PRO A 416 17.11 6.15 -6.21
N ILE A 417 16.32 5.10 -6.50
CA ILE A 417 16.87 3.79 -6.92
C ILE A 417 17.67 4.01 -8.21
N GLY A 418 18.81 3.34 -8.33
CA GLY A 418 19.80 3.54 -9.39
C GLY A 418 20.89 4.55 -9.03
N ASN A 419 20.79 5.19 -7.86
CA ASN A 419 21.77 6.14 -7.37
C ASN A 419 22.24 5.83 -5.94
N THR A 420 23.51 6.14 -5.66
CA THR A 420 24.11 6.03 -4.33
C THR A 420 24.97 7.26 -4.05
N LEU A 421 24.79 7.84 -2.86
CA LEU A 421 25.60 8.95 -2.39
C LEU A 421 27.00 8.46 -1.97
N LEU A 422 28.06 9.08 -2.51
CA LEU A 422 29.44 8.78 -2.09
C LEU A 422 29.97 9.87 -1.15
N LEU A 423 30.22 9.49 0.10
CA LEU A 423 30.78 10.35 1.14
C LEU A 423 32.23 9.94 1.45
N ILE A 424 33.06 10.93 1.78
CA ILE A 424 34.46 10.70 2.15
C ILE A 424 34.71 11.20 3.57
N GLY A 425 35.41 10.37 4.34
CA GLY A 425 35.77 10.65 5.73
C GLY A 425 37.22 10.33 6.07
N GLN A 426 37.62 10.40 7.33
CA GLN A 426 36.78 10.82 8.48
C GLN A 426 37.22 12.16 9.12
N ASP A 427 38.22 12.81 8.53
CA ASP A 427 38.75 14.07 9.04
C ASP A 427 39.12 15.02 7.91
N LYS A 428 39.24 16.29 8.30
CA LYS A 428 39.60 17.39 7.42
C LYS A 428 40.79 17.09 6.51
N LYS A 429 41.89 16.57 7.06
CA LYS A 429 43.14 16.36 6.31
C LYS A 429 42.95 15.25 5.28
N SER A 430 42.28 14.18 5.66
CA SER A 430 42.01 13.04 4.78
C SER A 430 41.04 13.38 3.65
N ILE A 431 40.04 14.23 3.92
CA ILE A 431 39.10 14.75 2.94
C ILE A 431 39.80 15.67 1.93
N ASP A 432 40.59 16.64 2.42
CA ASP A 432 41.35 17.54 1.54
C ASP A 432 42.30 16.75 0.63
N ALA A 433 43.00 15.74 1.18
CA ALA A 433 43.88 14.89 0.40
C ALA A 433 43.14 14.04 -0.65
N TYR A 434 41.91 13.61 -0.38
CA TYR A 434 41.05 12.95 -1.38
C TYR A 434 40.71 13.91 -2.51
N PHE A 435 40.29 15.13 -2.17
CA PHE A 435 39.90 16.13 -3.15
C PHE A 435 41.08 16.54 -4.04
N ASP A 436 42.25 16.80 -3.47
CA ASP A 436 43.47 17.14 -4.22
C ASP A 436 43.84 16.05 -5.24
N ALA A 437 43.65 14.79 -4.86
CA ALA A 437 44.01 13.66 -5.70
C ALA A 437 42.96 13.38 -6.80
N THR A 438 41.68 13.60 -6.52
CA THR A 438 40.57 13.28 -7.43
C THR A 438 40.08 14.45 -8.28
N VAL A 439 40.29 15.68 -7.81
CA VAL A 439 39.76 16.95 -8.34
C VAL A 439 38.24 16.88 -8.54
N THR A 440 37.56 16.12 -7.69
CA THR A 440 36.12 15.89 -7.74
C THR A 440 35.58 15.95 -6.32
N ALA A 441 34.66 16.88 -6.05
CA ALA A 441 34.04 16.97 -4.73
C ALA A 441 33.20 15.71 -4.45
N PRO A 442 33.35 15.09 -3.27
CA PRO A 442 32.48 13.97 -2.89
C PRO A 442 31.04 14.46 -2.69
N GLY A 443 30.07 13.54 -2.82
CA GLY A 443 28.67 13.84 -2.55
C GLY A 443 28.44 14.26 -1.10
N GLY A 444 29.20 13.69 -0.17
CA GLY A 444 29.19 14.14 1.22
C GLY A 444 30.52 14.02 1.95
N LEU A 445 30.55 14.57 3.16
CA LEU A 445 31.72 14.63 4.02
C LEU A 445 31.36 13.95 5.35
N ALA A 446 32.14 12.97 5.75
CA ALA A 446 31.92 12.27 7.01
C ALA A 446 32.95 12.71 8.06
N ILE A 447 32.46 13.09 9.24
CA ILE A 447 33.30 13.54 10.36
C ILE A 447 32.60 13.26 11.68
N ASP A 448 33.36 12.83 12.69
CA ASP A 448 32.80 12.56 14.01
C ASP A 448 33.07 13.70 15.00
N THR A 449 32.18 13.90 15.97
CA THR A 449 32.30 14.81 17.11
C THR A 449 31.66 14.19 18.36
N SER A 450 31.36 15.00 19.38
CA SER A 450 30.64 14.61 20.59
C SER A 450 29.72 15.74 21.03
N LEU A 451 28.95 15.52 22.10
CA LEU A 451 28.12 16.55 22.73
C LEU A 451 28.92 17.74 23.31
N GLN A 452 30.26 17.71 23.28
CA GLN A 452 31.13 18.82 23.65
C GLN A 452 31.55 19.67 22.45
N LEU A 453 31.08 19.35 21.24
CA LEU A 453 31.38 20.07 19.99
C LEU A 453 32.88 20.23 19.72
N ASN A 454 33.67 19.23 20.13
CA ASN A 454 35.13 19.25 20.07
C ASN A 454 35.70 19.39 18.64
N ARG A 455 34.89 19.11 17.61
CA ARG A 455 35.29 19.21 16.20
C ARG A 455 34.46 20.19 15.37
N ILE A 456 33.67 21.06 16.00
CA ILE A 456 32.80 21.99 15.27
C ILE A 456 33.58 22.91 14.31
N LYS A 457 34.78 23.34 14.69
CA LYS A 457 35.65 24.16 13.82
C LYS A 457 36.12 23.43 12.56
N ASP A 458 36.30 22.11 12.65
CA ASP A 458 36.63 21.30 11.48
C ASP A 458 35.39 21.14 10.58
N ILE A 459 34.21 20.99 11.17
CA ILE A 459 32.93 20.93 10.46
C ILE A 459 32.67 22.24 9.73
N ASP A 460 32.85 23.39 10.38
CA ASP A 460 32.73 24.73 9.77
C ASP A 460 33.66 24.89 8.57
N TYR A 461 34.92 24.47 8.72
CA TYR A 461 35.90 24.50 7.63
C TYR A 461 35.45 23.64 6.44
N LEU A 462 35.00 22.42 6.69
CA LEU A 462 34.54 21.50 5.66
C LEU A 462 33.28 22.02 4.96
N ALA A 463 32.30 22.50 5.73
CA ALA A 463 31.08 23.07 5.19
C ALA A 463 31.38 24.29 4.28
N GLY A 464 32.34 25.14 4.67
CA GLY A 464 32.76 26.31 3.90
C GLY A 464 33.49 25.97 2.60
N ASN A 465 34.39 24.99 2.62
CA ASN A 465 35.19 24.62 1.43
C ASN A 465 34.46 23.70 0.45
N TYR A 466 33.48 22.94 0.94
CA TYR A 466 32.69 22.01 0.14
C TYR A 466 31.20 22.36 0.29
N PRO A 467 30.75 23.50 -0.27
CA PRO A 467 29.40 24.01 -0.05
C PRO A 467 28.30 23.12 -0.63
N ASN A 468 28.63 22.35 -1.67
CA ASN A 468 27.71 21.49 -2.41
C ASN A 468 27.82 20.01 -2.03
N SER A 469 28.32 19.72 -0.83
CA SER A 469 28.41 18.37 -0.28
C SER A 469 27.59 18.30 1.00
N VAL A 470 26.85 17.20 1.19
CA VAL A 470 26.12 16.94 2.43
C VAL A 470 27.08 16.62 3.58
N LEU A 471 26.58 16.65 4.82
CA LEU A 471 27.37 16.28 5.99
C LEU A 471 26.85 14.98 6.61
N SER A 472 27.76 14.07 6.96
CA SER A 472 27.46 12.94 7.84
C SER A 472 28.26 13.08 9.13
N ILE A 473 27.55 13.31 10.23
CA ILE A 473 28.16 13.67 11.52
C ILE A 473 27.95 12.52 12.50
N GLY A 474 29.04 11.86 12.89
CA GLY A 474 29.03 10.89 13.98
C GLY A 474 29.05 11.59 15.33
N VAL A 475 28.16 11.23 16.24
CA VAL A 475 28.15 11.76 17.61
C VAL A 475 28.53 10.65 18.58
N ASP A 476 29.70 10.77 19.18
CA ASP A 476 30.14 9.87 20.24
C ASP A 476 29.34 10.14 21.53
N LEU A 477 28.70 9.07 22.03
CA LEU A 477 27.89 9.07 23.25
C LEU A 477 28.53 8.22 24.37
N LYS A 478 29.76 7.73 24.17
CA LYS A 478 30.48 6.94 25.18
C LYS A 478 30.62 7.73 26.47
N GLY A 479 30.23 7.10 27.57
CA GLY A 479 30.29 7.69 28.90
C GLY A 479 29.23 8.75 29.21
N VAL A 480 28.34 9.10 28.26
CA VAL A 480 27.25 10.06 28.48
C VAL A 480 25.86 9.54 28.10
N ILE A 481 25.75 8.34 27.51
CA ILE A 481 24.48 7.82 27.00
C ILE A 481 23.37 7.67 28.07
N ALA A 482 23.72 7.30 29.30
CA ALA A 482 22.76 7.23 30.40
C ALA A 482 22.23 8.62 30.78
N ASP A 483 23.10 9.64 30.77
CA ASP A 483 22.69 11.02 31.03
C ASP A 483 21.82 11.58 29.88
N VAL A 484 22.03 11.11 28.65
CA VAL A 484 21.14 11.39 27.51
C VAL A 484 19.78 10.75 27.72
N ALA A 485 19.72 9.45 28.04
CA ALA A 485 18.46 8.75 28.29
C ALA A 485 17.64 9.42 29.43
N ASP A 486 18.33 9.89 30.47
CA ASP A 486 17.73 10.59 31.61
C ASP A 486 17.39 12.08 31.34
N GLY A 487 17.72 12.61 30.16
CA GLY A 487 17.51 14.02 29.80
C GLY A 487 18.41 15.04 30.53
N LYS A 488 19.47 14.58 31.21
CA LYS A 488 20.37 15.45 32.00
C LYS A 488 21.27 16.34 31.15
N VAL A 489 21.43 16.00 29.87
CA VAL A 489 22.29 16.72 28.91
C VAL A 489 21.51 17.30 27.73
N ASP A 490 20.20 17.48 27.85
CA ASP A 490 19.34 18.05 26.79
C ASP A 490 19.86 19.40 26.27
N ALA A 491 20.38 20.25 27.15
CA ALA A 491 20.98 21.54 26.75
C ALA A 491 22.19 21.38 25.81
N LYS A 492 22.93 20.27 25.90
CA LYS A 492 24.04 19.97 24.98
C LYS A 492 23.56 19.40 23.66
N ILE A 493 22.47 18.61 23.68
CA ILE A 493 21.81 18.13 22.45
C ILE A 493 21.29 19.34 21.68
N ASP A 494 20.59 20.25 22.36
CA ASP A 494 20.09 21.49 21.78
C ASP A 494 21.22 22.34 21.19
N ALA A 495 22.35 22.49 21.90
CA ALA A 495 23.50 23.23 21.39
C ALA A 495 24.13 22.59 20.14
N LEU A 496 24.12 21.26 20.05
CA LEU A 496 24.52 20.55 18.83
C LEU A 496 23.54 20.86 17.70
N LEU A 497 22.23 20.70 17.91
CA LEU A 497 21.21 20.96 16.88
C LEU A 497 21.24 22.41 16.39
N ASP A 498 21.39 23.38 17.31
CA ASP A 498 21.54 24.79 16.98
C ASP A 498 22.80 25.04 16.12
N ALA A 499 23.88 24.30 16.34
CA ALA A 499 25.06 24.39 15.49
C ALA A 499 24.86 23.75 14.11
N LEU A 500 24.07 22.67 14.02
CA LEU A 500 23.81 21.97 12.76
C LEU A 500 22.83 22.69 11.84
N THR A 501 21.86 23.41 12.40
CA THR A 501 20.86 24.17 11.62
C THR A 501 21.46 25.37 10.86
N VAL A 502 22.64 25.84 11.26
CA VAL A 502 23.39 26.89 10.51
C VAL A 502 23.82 26.39 9.13
N TYR A 503 23.97 25.07 8.95
CA TYR A 503 24.32 24.48 7.68
C TYR A 503 23.05 24.26 6.84
N ASN A 504 22.80 25.15 5.88
CA ASN A 504 21.69 25.02 4.93
C ASN A 504 21.94 23.90 3.89
N ARG A 505 21.90 22.65 4.35
CA ARG A 505 22.14 21.42 3.60
C ARG A 505 21.65 20.20 4.37
N PRO A 506 21.46 19.05 3.72
CA PRO A 506 21.24 17.78 4.40
C PRO A 506 22.37 17.40 5.37
N VAL A 507 21.99 16.96 6.57
CA VAL A 507 22.88 16.46 7.62
C VAL A 507 22.40 15.08 8.10
N TYR A 508 23.21 14.05 7.88
CA TYR A 508 22.98 12.71 8.40
C TYR A 508 23.65 12.56 9.76
N LEU A 509 22.86 12.46 10.83
CA LEU A 509 23.34 12.40 12.20
C LEU A 509 23.42 10.95 12.68
N ARG A 510 24.64 10.43 12.85
CA ARG A 510 24.94 9.06 13.27
C ARG A 510 25.16 9.04 14.79
N LEU A 511 24.13 8.69 15.56
CA LEU A 511 24.14 8.77 17.03
C LEU A 511 24.67 7.49 17.68
N GLY A 512 25.70 7.62 18.53
CA GLY A 512 26.24 6.47 19.26
C GLY A 512 26.57 5.29 18.35
N TYR A 513 27.20 5.59 17.21
CA TYR A 513 27.44 4.65 16.11
C TYR A 513 28.20 3.39 16.56
N GLY A 514 27.89 2.27 15.90
CA GLY A 514 28.37 0.95 16.31
C GLY A 514 27.72 0.50 17.62
N PHE A 515 26.41 0.74 17.79
CA PHE A 515 25.76 0.63 19.10
C PHE A 515 25.89 -0.76 19.75
N ASN A 516 25.99 -1.80 18.94
CA ASN A 516 26.13 -3.20 19.32
C ASN A 516 27.59 -3.68 19.41
N ASP A 517 28.57 -2.79 19.23
CA ASP A 517 29.98 -3.09 19.54
C ASP A 517 30.17 -3.14 21.07
N PRO A 518 30.57 -4.29 21.65
CA PRO A 518 30.80 -4.41 23.10
C PRO A 518 31.81 -3.39 23.65
N ALA A 519 32.74 -2.91 22.82
CA ALA A 519 33.72 -1.89 23.21
C ALA A 519 33.06 -0.54 23.58
N ASN A 520 31.86 -0.27 23.04
CA ASN A 520 31.11 0.94 23.31
C ASN A 520 30.39 0.93 24.66
N LYS A 521 30.17 -0.27 25.25
CA LYS A 521 29.55 -0.48 26.56
C LYS A 521 28.16 0.16 26.69
N TYR A 522 27.37 0.11 25.64
CA TYR A 522 25.96 0.49 25.68
C TYR A 522 25.11 -0.70 26.15
N ALA A 523 23.95 -0.39 26.73
CA ALA A 523 22.89 -1.37 26.99
C ALA A 523 21.73 -1.09 26.02
N PRO A 524 21.05 -2.11 25.46
CA PRO A 524 20.03 -1.90 24.44
C PRO A 524 18.89 -0.95 24.86
N ASP A 525 18.35 -1.16 26.07
CA ASP A 525 17.26 -0.35 26.64
C ASP A 525 17.65 1.11 26.87
N VAL A 526 18.88 1.34 27.36
CA VAL A 526 19.44 2.68 27.56
C VAL A 526 19.70 3.36 26.22
N TYR A 527 20.22 2.62 25.23
CA TYR A 527 20.46 3.12 23.89
C TYR A 527 19.15 3.55 23.20
N VAL A 528 18.13 2.70 23.22
CA VAL A 528 16.81 3.00 22.66
C VAL A 528 16.19 4.22 23.35
N SER A 529 16.33 4.33 24.67
CA SER A 529 15.83 5.49 25.43
C SER A 529 16.56 6.79 25.05
N ALA A 530 17.89 6.73 24.93
CA ALA A 530 18.70 7.87 24.48
C ALA A 530 18.39 8.27 23.02
N TRP A 531 18.15 7.30 22.15
CA TRP A 531 17.75 7.53 20.75
C TRP A 531 16.43 8.29 20.66
N LYS A 532 15.39 7.78 21.35
CA LYS A 532 14.07 8.43 21.40
C LYS A 532 14.15 9.84 21.98
N LYS A 533 15.04 10.08 22.95
CA LYS A 533 15.30 11.42 23.48
C LYS A 533 15.86 12.36 22.40
N PHE A 534 16.85 11.92 21.62
CA PHE A 534 17.38 12.73 20.51
C PHE A 534 16.32 13.06 19.46
N HIS A 535 15.52 12.06 19.07
CA HIS A 535 14.41 12.26 18.15
C HIS A 535 13.42 13.32 18.69
N GLU A 536 13.03 13.22 19.97
CA GLU A 536 12.19 14.22 20.65
C GLU A 536 12.79 15.64 20.58
N ARG A 537 14.10 15.78 20.83
CA ARG A 537 14.78 17.09 20.76
C ARG A 537 14.82 17.66 19.34
N ILE A 538 15.07 16.82 18.33
CA ILE A 538 15.06 17.22 16.91
C ILE A 538 13.69 17.77 16.51
N GLN A 539 12.62 17.07 16.88
CA GLN A 539 11.25 17.50 16.62
C GLN A 539 10.93 18.81 17.35
N ALA A 540 11.30 18.93 18.63
CA ALA A 540 11.08 20.14 19.41
C ALA A 540 11.82 21.37 18.86
N LYS A 541 12.96 21.17 18.19
CA LYS A 541 13.76 22.22 17.56
C LYS A 541 13.34 22.53 16.11
N GLY A 542 12.56 21.66 15.47
CA GLY A 542 12.21 21.78 14.06
C GLY A 542 13.43 21.70 13.14
N SER A 543 14.42 20.86 13.48
CA SER A 543 15.66 20.71 12.69
C SER A 543 15.41 19.89 11.42
N MET A 544 14.73 20.50 10.44
CA MET A 544 14.28 19.84 9.20
C MET A 544 15.42 19.39 8.28
N ASN A 545 16.65 19.85 8.50
CA ASN A 545 17.82 19.47 7.72
C ASN A 545 18.55 18.22 8.25
N VAL A 546 18.03 17.57 9.30
CA VAL A 546 18.67 16.43 9.97
C VAL A 546 17.93 15.13 9.67
N ALA A 547 18.67 14.10 9.25
CA ALA A 547 18.20 12.71 9.16
C ALA A 547 18.97 11.81 10.14
N LEU A 548 18.28 10.97 10.91
CA LEU A 548 18.87 10.08 11.90
C LEU A 548 19.33 8.75 11.29
N VAL A 549 20.58 8.36 11.57
CA VAL A 549 21.19 7.13 11.03
C VAL A 549 21.54 6.16 12.15
N TRP A 550 20.77 5.07 12.24
CA TRP A 550 20.90 4.03 13.25
C TRP A 550 21.98 3.03 12.85
N GLN A 551 23.22 3.31 13.28
CA GLN A 551 24.40 2.60 12.77
C GLN A 551 24.85 1.44 13.67
N SER A 552 24.72 0.22 13.13
CA SER A 552 25.27 -1.02 13.67
C SER A 552 26.75 -1.18 13.34
N ALA A 553 27.47 -1.91 14.20
CA ALA A 553 28.82 -2.43 13.94
C ALA A 553 28.80 -3.71 13.05
N SER A 554 27.62 -4.10 12.56
CA SER A 554 27.30 -5.32 11.80
C SER A 554 27.40 -6.62 12.61
N CYS A 555 28.51 -6.83 13.32
CA CYS A 555 28.68 -7.95 14.22
C CYS A 555 28.39 -7.53 15.67
N GLY A 556 27.38 -8.13 16.30
CA GLY A 556 27.07 -7.91 17.72
C GLY A 556 26.62 -9.20 18.39
N GLU A 557 26.80 -9.28 19.71
CA GLU A 557 26.43 -10.49 20.49
C GLU A 557 24.92 -10.61 20.75
N SER A 558 24.17 -9.51 20.65
CA SER A 558 22.72 -9.47 20.88
C SER A 558 21.94 -9.27 19.57
N PRO A 559 20.70 -9.80 19.48
CA PRO A 559 19.82 -9.56 18.34
C PRO A 559 19.70 -8.07 18.01
N ILE A 560 19.85 -7.72 16.73
CA ILE A 560 19.83 -6.31 16.29
C ILE A 560 18.50 -5.61 16.63
N ALA A 561 17.39 -6.36 16.64
CA ALA A 561 16.06 -5.87 16.98
C ALA A 561 15.95 -5.32 18.41
N ASP A 562 16.75 -5.80 19.36
CA ASP A 562 16.73 -5.32 20.76
C ASP A 562 17.21 -3.87 20.88
N TRP A 563 17.97 -3.41 19.87
CA TRP A 563 18.52 -2.06 19.81
C TRP A 563 17.66 -1.11 18.97
N TYR A 564 16.58 -1.61 18.36
CA TYR A 564 15.79 -0.87 17.39
C TYR A 564 14.71 -0.04 18.08
N PRO A 565 14.69 1.30 17.93
CA PRO A 565 13.76 2.16 18.64
C PRO A 565 12.32 2.13 18.05
N GLY A 566 12.15 1.69 16.80
CA GLY A 566 10.90 1.71 16.04
C GLY A 566 11.06 2.41 14.69
N ASP A 567 10.24 2.05 13.71
CA ASP A 567 10.30 2.58 12.34
C ASP A 567 10.05 4.09 12.28
N GLU A 568 9.24 4.62 13.20
CA GLU A 568 8.92 6.03 13.32
C GLU A 568 10.07 6.89 13.85
N PHE A 569 11.12 6.28 14.39
CA PHE A 569 12.26 7.00 15.01
C PHE A 569 13.55 6.93 14.19
N VAL A 570 13.58 6.18 13.07
CA VAL A 570 14.79 5.91 12.29
C VAL A 570 14.57 6.29 10.84
N ASP A 571 15.38 7.20 10.32
CA ASP A 571 15.38 7.55 8.90
C ASP A 571 16.23 6.58 8.07
N TRP A 572 17.39 6.16 8.62
CA TRP A 572 18.38 5.32 7.92
C TRP A 572 18.93 4.22 8.82
N VAL A 573 19.22 3.06 8.22
CA VAL A 573 20.02 2.01 8.86
C VAL A 573 21.48 2.18 8.43
N GLY A 574 22.40 2.22 9.38
CA GLY A 574 23.84 2.25 9.13
C GLY A 574 24.49 0.90 9.39
N ALA A 575 25.48 0.52 8.56
CA ALA A 575 26.25 -0.71 8.78
C ALA A 575 27.71 -0.54 8.39
N SER A 576 28.58 -1.36 8.98
CA SER A 576 29.97 -1.50 8.53
C SER A 576 30.06 -2.59 7.47
N TYR A 577 30.77 -2.34 6.36
CA TYR A 577 31.01 -3.39 5.37
C TYR A 577 31.99 -4.44 5.92
N GLY A 578 31.63 -5.71 5.79
CA GLY A 578 32.42 -6.83 6.29
C GLY A 578 31.55 -8.05 6.59
N GLU A 579 32.02 -8.90 7.50
CA GLU A 579 31.24 -10.04 7.99
C GLU A 579 29.93 -9.55 8.67
N CYS A 580 28.84 -10.32 8.52
CA CYS A 580 27.50 -10.04 9.07
C CYS A 580 26.76 -8.81 8.52
N VAL A 581 27.29 -8.09 7.52
CA VAL A 581 26.57 -6.96 6.90
C VAL A 581 25.22 -7.39 6.29
N ASP A 582 25.14 -8.62 5.79
CA ASP A 582 23.93 -9.17 5.17
C ASP A 582 22.73 -9.24 6.14
N ASP A 583 22.98 -9.46 7.43
CA ASP A 583 21.90 -9.47 8.43
C ASP A 583 21.33 -8.07 8.66
N VAL A 584 22.18 -7.04 8.62
CA VAL A 584 21.74 -5.64 8.71
C VAL A 584 21.02 -5.20 7.44
N ILE A 585 21.49 -5.64 6.27
CA ILE A 585 20.82 -5.40 4.98
C ILE A 585 19.44 -6.06 4.96
N ARG A 586 19.34 -7.31 5.43
CA ARG A 586 18.05 -8.01 5.56
C ARG A 586 17.11 -7.27 6.50
N PHE A 587 17.60 -6.85 7.66
CA PHE A 587 16.82 -6.03 8.60
C PHE A 587 16.32 -4.74 7.94
N ALA A 588 17.17 -4.02 7.23
CA ALA A 588 16.78 -2.78 6.55
C ALA A 588 15.71 -3.01 5.47
N ARG A 589 15.77 -4.13 4.73
CA ARG A 589 14.71 -4.52 3.78
C ARG A 589 13.39 -4.81 4.48
N GLU A 590 13.41 -5.54 5.59
CA GLU A 590 12.22 -5.87 6.40
C GLU A 590 11.55 -4.62 6.99
N HIS A 591 12.31 -3.54 7.21
CA HIS A 591 11.87 -2.27 7.77
C HIS A 591 11.79 -1.12 6.74
N PHE A 592 12.01 -1.42 5.46
CA PHE A 592 11.98 -0.45 4.35
C PHE A 592 12.86 0.79 4.54
N LYS A 593 14.03 0.63 5.17
CA LYS A 593 14.95 1.73 5.46
C LYS A 593 16.11 1.79 4.47
N PRO A 594 16.50 2.99 3.99
CA PRO A 594 17.72 3.13 3.21
C PRO A 594 18.95 2.84 4.09
N VAL A 595 19.96 2.24 3.47
CA VAL A 595 21.19 1.79 4.12
C VAL A 595 22.35 2.71 3.77
N MET A 596 23.06 3.11 4.82
CA MET A 596 24.35 3.81 4.76
C MET A 596 25.48 2.88 5.18
N ILE A 597 26.37 2.54 4.25
CA ILE A 597 27.53 1.68 4.53
C ILE A 597 28.74 2.53 4.88
N GLN A 598 29.39 2.28 6.02
CA GLN A 598 30.70 2.84 6.37
C GLN A 598 31.79 1.79 6.17
N THR A 599 32.92 2.18 5.56
CA THR A 599 33.95 1.21 5.19
C THR A 599 35.34 1.80 4.93
N ALA A 600 36.38 0.97 5.03
CA ALA A 600 37.78 1.28 4.73
C ALA A 600 38.50 0.06 4.15
N SER A 601 39.43 0.24 3.22
CA SER A 601 40.07 -0.89 2.51
C SER A 601 41.18 -1.58 3.30
N GLN A 602 41.69 -0.97 4.38
CA GLN A 602 42.77 -1.50 5.22
C GLN A 602 44.00 -1.93 4.39
N GLY A 603 44.36 -1.11 3.38
CA GLY A 603 45.51 -1.36 2.51
C GLY A 603 45.33 -2.43 1.42
N ALA A 604 44.15 -3.04 1.29
CA ALA A 604 43.87 -4.04 0.26
C ALA A 604 43.95 -3.48 -1.18
N SER A 605 44.24 -4.35 -2.14
CA SER A 605 44.31 -3.99 -3.55
C SER A 605 42.93 -3.77 -4.17
N TRP A 606 42.89 -3.25 -5.40
CA TRP A 606 41.64 -2.98 -6.13
C TRP A 606 40.78 -4.24 -6.30
N ASP A 607 41.38 -5.34 -6.78
CA ASP A 607 40.67 -6.56 -7.13
C ASP A 607 40.25 -7.35 -5.88
N GLU A 608 41.00 -7.26 -4.80
CA GLU A 608 40.70 -7.94 -3.54
C GLU A 608 39.53 -7.29 -2.78
N TRP A 609 39.36 -5.97 -2.91
CA TRP A 609 38.45 -5.24 -2.03
C TRP A 609 37.55 -4.23 -2.72
N PHE A 610 38.09 -3.32 -3.53
CA PHE A 610 37.29 -2.23 -4.12
C PHE A 610 36.28 -2.75 -5.14
N ALA A 611 36.73 -3.62 -6.06
CA ALA A 611 35.84 -4.18 -7.07
C ALA A 611 34.71 -5.04 -6.45
N PRO A 612 34.98 -5.97 -5.50
CA PRO A 612 33.93 -6.67 -4.76
C PRO A 612 32.98 -5.73 -4.00
N PHE A 613 33.53 -4.71 -3.33
CA PHE A 613 32.73 -3.75 -2.56
C PHE A 613 31.78 -2.94 -3.47
N PHE A 614 32.27 -2.39 -4.57
CA PHE A 614 31.42 -1.64 -5.50
C PHE A 614 30.36 -2.54 -6.15
N LYS A 615 30.71 -3.80 -6.45
CA LYS A 615 29.74 -4.79 -6.91
C LYS A 615 28.66 -5.03 -5.84
N PHE A 616 29.05 -5.23 -4.59
CA PHE A 616 28.10 -5.42 -3.48
C PHE A 616 27.14 -4.24 -3.34
N VAL A 617 27.62 -3.00 -3.45
CA VAL A 617 26.78 -1.80 -3.39
C VAL A 617 25.77 -1.75 -4.55
N VAL A 618 26.21 -2.06 -5.77
CA VAL A 618 25.33 -2.07 -6.95
C VAL A 618 24.29 -3.20 -6.85
N ASP A 619 24.72 -4.39 -6.43
CA ASP A 619 23.84 -5.56 -6.30
C ASP A 619 22.76 -5.38 -5.21
N ASN A 620 22.98 -4.48 -4.26
CA ASN A 620 22.05 -4.18 -3.15
C ASN A 620 21.54 -2.72 -3.17
N ASN A 621 21.50 -2.06 -4.32
CA ASN A 621 21.05 -0.66 -4.43
C ASN A 621 19.54 -0.46 -4.20
N ASP A 622 18.77 -1.55 -4.11
CA ASP A 622 17.41 -1.54 -3.60
C ASP A 622 17.33 -0.89 -2.21
N VAL A 623 18.33 -1.15 -1.34
CA VAL A 623 18.43 -0.53 0.00
C VAL A 623 19.70 0.28 0.23
N ILE A 624 20.85 -0.06 -0.37
CA ILE A 624 22.09 0.70 -0.18
C ILE A 624 22.05 2.00 -0.99
N ARG A 625 21.94 3.12 -0.26
CA ARG A 625 21.74 4.45 -0.84
C ARG A 625 22.81 5.46 -0.45
N ALA A 626 23.68 5.13 0.50
CA ALA A 626 24.85 5.94 0.80
C ALA A 626 26.06 5.07 1.18
N VAL A 627 27.25 5.55 0.84
CA VAL A 627 28.53 4.94 1.20
C VAL A 627 29.44 6.00 1.80
N ILE A 628 29.98 5.75 2.99
CA ILE A 628 31.07 6.50 3.59
C ILE A 628 32.36 5.70 3.43
N TYR A 629 33.28 6.19 2.60
CA TYR A 629 34.63 5.64 2.50
C TYR A 629 35.62 6.43 3.37
N ILE A 630 36.33 5.73 4.26
CA ILE A 630 37.32 6.32 5.16
C ILE A 630 38.67 6.40 4.44
N ASN A 631 38.98 7.57 3.88
CA ASN A 631 40.22 7.84 3.15
C ASN A 631 41.38 8.22 4.09
N ALA A 632 41.65 7.38 5.08
CA ALA A 632 42.68 7.61 6.10
C ALA A 632 43.70 6.49 6.14
N ASP A 633 44.88 6.81 6.67
CA ASP A 633 45.98 5.88 6.88
C ASP A 633 46.30 5.02 5.64
N GLU A 634 46.31 3.70 5.78
CA GLU A 634 46.55 2.73 4.71
C GLU A 634 45.40 2.59 3.71
N SER A 635 44.23 3.18 3.99
CA SER A 635 43.07 3.21 3.09
C SER A 635 43.04 4.45 2.20
N ARG A 636 44.15 5.17 2.05
CA ARG A 636 44.20 6.33 1.15
C ARG A 636 44.28 5.88 -0.30
N ILE A 637 43.26 6.21 -1.09
CA ILE A 637 43.21 5.81 -2.52
C ILE A 637 44.38 6.38 -3.33
N GLN A 638 44.93 7.52 -2.90
CA GLN A 638 46.05 8.20 -3.54
C GLN A 638 47.42 7.58 -3.25
N MET A 639 47.49 6.50 -2.46
CA MET A 639 48.74 5.78 -2.21
C MET A 639 49.09 4.79 -3.33
N SER A 640 48.19 4.53 -4.28
CA SER A 640 48.40 3.64 -5.42
C SER A 640 47.85 4.25 -6.70
N ASP A 641 48.70 4.34 -7.73
CA ASP A 641 48.32 4.85 -9.06
C ASP A 641 47.20 4.02 -9.70
N ASP A 642 47.19 2.72 -9.48
CA ASP A 642 46.16 1.82 -10.00
C ASP A 642 44.82 2.03 -9.27
N ILE A 643 44.84 2.14 -7.94
CA ILE A 643 43.63 2.36 -7.14
C ILE A 643 43.01 3.70 -7.50
N ILE A 644 43.77 4.80 -7.52
CA ILE A 644 43.22 6.12 -7.82
C ILE A 644 42.69 6.21 -9.26
N LYS A 645 43.35 5.56 -10.22
CA LYS A 645 42.89 5.50 -11.61
C LYS A 645 41.56 4.78 -11.72
N ASN A 646 41.44 3.60 -11.10
CA ASN A 646 40.23 2.80 -11.16
C ASN A 646 39.08 3.43 -10.35
N TRP A 647 39.39 4.04 -9.20
CA TRP A 647 38.43 4.79 -8.39
C TRP A 647 37.80 5.93 -9.19
N LYS A 648 38.63 6.71 -9.89
CA LYS A 648 38.16 7.78 -10.79
C LYS A 648 37.31 7.25 -11.93
N ALA A 649 37.58 6.04 -12.44
CA ALA A 649 36.78 5.45 -13.50
C ALA A 649 35.40 5.01 -12.98
N GLU A 650 35.37 4.34 -11.83
CA GLU A 650 34.14 3.85 -11.20
C GLU A 650 33.22 4.98 -10.73
N THR A 651 33.76 5.92 -9.97
CA THR A 651 33.00 7.03 -9.35
C THR A 651 32.57 8.12 -10.34
N LYS A 652 32.95 8.01 -11.63
CA LYS A 652 32.42 8.86 -12.72
C LYS A 652 31.09 8.38 -13.28
N ARG A 653 30.69 7.13 -13.01
CA ARG A 653 29.40 6.58 -13.45
C ARG A 653 28.27 7.39 -12.83
N SER A 654 27.16 7.55 -13.57
CA SER A 654 25.98 8.28 -13.10
C SER A 654 25.32 7.69 -11.84
N PHE A 655 25.64 6.42 -11.54
CA PHE A 655 25.24 5.75 -10.30
C PHE A 655 25.70 6.51 -9.04
N TRP A 656 26.89 7.12 -9.06
CA TRP A 656 27.45 7.78 -7.88
C TRP A 656 27.09 9.27 -7.84
N LEU A 657 26.30 9.69 -6.85
CA LEU A 657 26.03 11.10 -6.61
C LEU A 657 27.24 11.77 -5.97
N ARG A 658 27.62 12.93 -6.54
CA ARG A 658 28.81 13.70 -6.22
C ARG A 658 28.44 15.14 -5.90
N GLY A 659 29.37 15.87 -5.29
CA GLY A 659 29.14 17.26 -4.93
C GLY A 659 28.88 18.12 -6.15
N GLY A 660 27.75 18.83 -6.18
CA GLY A 660 27.28 19.60 -7.31
C GLY A 660 26.09 20.50 -6.94
N PRO A 661 25.79 21.53 -7.73
CA PRO A 661 24.74 22.51 -7.41
C PRO A 661 23.34 21.89 -7.27
N ASP A 662 23.09 20.78 -7.97
CA ASP A 662 21.79 20.12 -8.00
C ASP A 662 21.63 19.04 -6.91
N LEU A 663 22.72 18.66 -6.23
CA LEU A 663 22.74 17.51 -5.32
C LEU A 663 21.67 17.61 -4.23
N PHE A 664 21.47 18.78 -3.63
CA PHE A 664 20.49 18.91 -2.55
C PHE A 664 19.06 18.76 -3.07
N GLY A 665 18.78 19.28 -4.27
CA GLY A 665 17.50 19.08 -4.95
C GLY A 665 17.27 17.62 -5.31
N ASP A 666 18.30 16.93 -5.80
CA ASP A 666 18.25 15.47 -6.08
C ASP A 666 17.96 14.63 -4.83
N LEU A 667 18.27 15.16 -3.65
CA LEU A 667 17.98 14.55 -2.34
C LEU A 667 16.69 15.09 -1.70
N GLY A 668 15.90 15.88 -2.43
CA GLY A 668 14.63 16.43 -1.93
C GLY A 668 14.77 17.55 -0.89
N PHE A 669 15.95 18.17 -0.77
CA PHE A 669 16.18 19.32 0.11
C PHE A 669 16.03 20.63 -0.68
N ALA A 670 14.92 21.34 -0.46
CA ALA A 670 14.70 22.66 -1.02
C ALA A 670 15.33 23.73 -0.13
N ASN A 671 16.18 24.59 -0.70
CA ASN A 671 16.64 25.78 -0.02
C ASN A 671 15.46 26.76 0.08
N GLU A 672 15.06 27.16 1.30
CA GLU A 672 14.24 28.37 1.49
C GLU A 672 15.01 29.64 1.14
#